data_AF-A0A819F6M6-F1
#
_entry.id   AF-A0A819F6M6-F1
#
_cell.length_a   1.000
_cell.length_b   1.000
_cell.length_c   1.000
_cell.angle_alpha   90.00
_cell.angle_beta   90.00
_cell.angle_gamma   90.00
#
_symmetry.space_group_name_H-M   'P 1'
#
loop_
_entity.id
_entity.type
_entity.pdbx_description
1 polymer ?
#
loop_
_entity_poly.entity_id
_entity_poly.type
_entity_poly.pdbx_seq_one_letter_code
_entity_poly.pdbx_strand_id
1 'polypeptide(L)'
;MAAKSKTPIKLKPVDGRQDEKRVINVIKKIPVISKNHQVSKPIAANTAEFTRLIVGDFTRDFFQQTSRLFRIFISSTFSDFKVERNEFYRRVFPSIKQQCAQLGYEFQVVDMRWGVSDTADNDHTADIMCMDEIDRCIDLSAGLNFIYLIGNRYGYMYVPIDIDEDEFEAILTVANEANIPNTDLLKKWFQLDKNSSPAKYVYVPITTHFKHFEEKSMEQQQEKQQWQIEEKSLLKALREAVDLAYQKKKISNQQATIYFQSITEREIRRATTEKNRSNLIGIVRDFSNPIIETGVDEKFFDSVKNERIINSMNQLKTYCAKITPVKQFRNFTVPWKSGGLDIREEASHRQYIDELCTFLTSTIMTSVENTCRIMLNKTLSTFHEDLIHHAKFAQEKTKFFFGREELLESVHSRIELNRRNTSTPIAFIAESGCGKTSFMARLAKELRIWYPESAVFIRFLGTSAPSTSIELVIRSLCTQLTTLYGHDDDDDDDDGKNSNSNDGDEDNESSTFSSLVRIFHDKLKLVSKKRLKIIRKKVRPKPLFILLDAIDQLDDTSKYSFQFDSWLLRFLPRDVHIFISFIPTIEHFNIKDLFLQFMRNDDSTLFTVPRLRPNDCEDIIRSSLQAYNRQLTSEQYIYLLTTVEQNPKPLYLKLLIDIARRWTYFPKQSTQTTLSLPETIEDAVEQLFSRLENRHGKEFVQYSLAYLVYGLNGISEIELEDCLSINDIVLNEIYAHHDPPIPNTIHVPSLLCQSLLYSIKEYLSRKRIHDKHILSFYHRKFSESTGKRYKHLREQCHEHLIEIYSNDQPSYKRTIVLKQRNNKIIDDADRLINSQITNKLNKRKLVALPYHCLEFGTEKDHLLRSICLFNLNFLSCQLQSLGHTTFLDSIRYCLRLRPNWIDLKRLYRAVWSIDDESIKDVDVSLILSEQILGFIDDYHTSQLYDELNDSDENNDLEKLLIDCRKYCDEHDNSFRSVYAGFPQETGALAWSFSPITHVLFLNEFYTLVVLDGHQDDDKNHFIETHTVAMINMQTGKVDKIFLDKDFNKIWNGYITKNGNKIYLFGVEGVKTFNSRTGDMLSEKTLSWDNKSFCNKAYCMTTNDEMKRVSSRKVYILNDPWFYLLSKTFEILCTWWWPMNGAL
;
A
#
# COMPACT_ATOMS: atom_id res chain seq x y z
N MET A 1 18.07 -6.32 82.14
CA MET A 1 19.29 -6.71 81.41
C MET A 1 18.89 -7.34 80.08
N ALA A 2 19.63 -7.01 79.04
CA ALA A 2 19.26 -7.01 77.63
C ALA A 2 19.32 -8.37 76.90
N ALA A 3 18.62 -8.46 75.77
CA ALA A 3 19.17 -9.02 74.53
C ALA A 3 18.47 -8.42 73.30
N LYS A 4 19.26 -8.14 72.26
CA LYS A 4 19.09 -7.12 71.22
C LYS A 4 18.37 -7.61 69.95
N SER A 5 17.77 -6.64 69.26
CA SER A 5 17.21 -6.63 67.91
C SER A 5 18.19 -7.03 66.78
N LYS A 6 17.67 -7.69 65.74
CA LYS A 6 18.17 -7.60 64.35
C LYS A 6 17.02 -7.35 63.37
N THR A 7 17.30 -6.48 62.42
CA THR A 7 16.45 -5.78 61.43
C THR A 7 15.96 -6.65 60.27
N PRO A 8 14.94 -6.20 59.51
CA PRO A 8 14.27 -6.97 58.46
C PRO A 8 15.03 -6.96 57.13
N ILE A 9 14.97 -8.09 56.42
CA ILE A 9 15.57 -8.31 55.11
C ILE A 9 14.74 -7.58 54.04
N LYS A 10 15.35 -6.61 53.36
CA LYS A 10 14.81 -5.99 52.14
C LYS A 10 14.81 -7.00 50.99
N LEU A 11 13.63 -7.34 50.47
CA LEU A 11 13.48 -8.01 49.18
C LEU A 11 13.95 -7.05 48.06
N LYS A 12 14.91 -7.51 47.24
CA LYS A 12 15.34 -6.82 46.02
C LYS A 12 14.31 -7.05 44.89
N PRO A 13 14.14 -6.09 43.97
CA PRO A 13 13.30 -6.26 42.78
C PRO A 13 13.86 -7.38 41.89
N VAL A 14 12.96 -8.20 41.35
CA VAL A 14 13.28 -9.27 40.40
C VAL A 14 13.67 -8.62 39.08
N ASP A 15 14.92 -8.83 38.68
CA ASP A 15 15.58 -8.24 37.52
C ASP A 15 15.19 -9.05 36.25
N GLY A 16 14.46 -8.44 35.31
CA GLY A 16 13.88 -9.08 34.11
C GLY A 16 14.88 -9.63 33.08
N ARG A 17 16.19 -9.54 33.35
CA ARG A 17 17.27 -9.99 32.46
C ARG A 17 17.49 -11.51 32.44
N GLN A 18 16.95 -12.27 33.40
CA GLN A 18 17.11 -13.74 33.42
C GLN A 18 16.12 -14.46 32.51
N ASP A 19 14.92 -13.91 32.29
CA ASP A 19 13.94 -14.47 31.35
C ASP A 19 14.29 -14.16 29.88
N GLU A 20 14.89 -12.99 29.62
CA GLU A 20 15.50 -12.69 28.30
C GLU A 20 16.53 -13.76 27.90
N LYS A 21 17.40 -14.22 28.81
CA LYS A 21 18.42 -15.23 28.47
C LYS A 21 17.85 -16.62 28.20
N ARG A 22 16.72 -17.00 28.81
CA ARG A 22 16.03 -18.27 28.53
C ARG A 22 15.30 -18.21 27.18
N VAL A 23 14.65 -17.10 26.87
CA VAL A 23 14.02 -16.85 25.56
C VAL A 23 15.08 -16.74 24.46
N ILE A 24 16.21 -16.05 24.70
CA ILE A 24 17.35 -15.95 23.78
C ILE A 24 18.01 -17.32 23.50
N ASN A 25 18.07 -18.22 24.49
CA ASN A 25 18.62 -19.56 24.28
C ASN A 25 17.68 -20.50 23.50
N VAL A 26 16.37 -20.23 23.49
CA VAL A 26 15.41 -20.86 22.56
C VAL A 26 15.56 -20.22 21.17
N ILE A 27 15.73 -18.90 21.09
CA ILE A 27 15.98 -18.14 19.85
C ILE A 27 17.26 -18.59 19.13
N LYS A 28 18.34 -18.92 19.85
CA LYS A 28 19.59 -19.43 19.26
C LYS A 28 19.50 -20.86 18.69
N LYS A 29 18.44 -21.61 19.01
CA LYS A 29 18.19 -22.96 18.48
C LYS A 29 17.22 -22.98 17.30
N ILE A 30 16.62 -21.84 16.96
CA ILE A 30 15.90 -21.67 15.70
C ILE A 30 16.96 -21.66 14.60
N PRO A 31 16.87 -22.52 13.58
CA PRO A 31 17.82 -22.46 12.47
C PRO A 31 17.68 -21.08 11.84
N VAL A 32 18.69 -20.24 12.04
CA VAL A 32 18.93 -19.06 11.20
C VAL A 32 18.89 -19.60 9.78
N ILE A 33 17.88 -19.18 9.02
CA ILE A 33 17.76 -19.45 7.60
C ILE A 33 19.03 -18.87 6.98
N SER A 34 20.02 -19.74 6.80
CA SER A 34 21.37 -19.38 6.40
C SER A 34 21.34 -18.97 4.93
N LYS A 35 22.20 -18.00 4.61
CA LYS A 35 22.32 -17.23 3.37
C LYS A 35 22.47 -18.01 2.05
N ASN A 36 22.38 -19.34 2.02
CA ASN A 36 22.67 -20.15 0.83
C ASN A 36 21.55 -21.13 0.51
N HIS A 37 20.36 -20.66 0.14
CA HIS A 37 19.41 -21.51 -0.59
C HIS A 37 19.18 -20.89 -1.97
N GLN A 38 19.68 -21.62 -2.99
CA GLN A 38 19.36 -21.37 -4.39
C GLN A 38 17.85 -21.19 -4.51
N VAL A 39 17.44 -20.03 -5.02
CA VAL A 39 16.06 -19.71 -5.34
C VAL A 39 15.57 -20.79 -6.31
N SER A 40 14.72 -21.71 -5.84
CA SER A 40 14.04 -22.66 -6.71
C SER A 40 13.18 -21.88 -7.69
N LYS A 41 13.31 -22.20 -8.99
CA LYS A 41 12.56 -21.57 -10.08
C LYS A 41 11.07 -21.43 -9.71
N PRO A 42 10.44 -20.28 -9.95
CA PRO A 42 9.01 -20.07 -9.67
C PRO A 42 8.18 -21.12 -10.41
N ILE A 43 7.03 -21.52 -9.83
CA ILE A 43 6.08 -22.43 -10.45
C ILE A 43 5.82 -21.97 -11.89
N ALA A 44 6.03 -22.86 -12.85
CA ALA A 44 5.84 -22.59 -14.27
C ALA A 44 4.46 -21.94 -14.49
N ALA A 45 4.47 -20.75 -15.10
CA ALA A 45 3.33 -19.88 -15.40
C ALA A 45 2.30 -20.47 -16.40
N ASN A 46 2.25 -21.80 -16.54
CA ASN A 46 1.54 -22.54 -17.58
C ASN A 46 0.24 -23.21 -17.08
N THR A 47 -0.47 -22.62 -16.11
CA THR A 47 -1.85 -23.05 -15.82
C THR A 47 -2.82 -22.35 -16.78
N ALA A 48 -3.83 -23.08 -17.25
CA ALA A 48 -4.87 -22.56 -18.15
C ALA A 48 -5.65 -21.34 -17.58
N GLU A 49 -5.50 -21.05 -16.30
CA GLU A 49 -6.05 -19.87 -15.64
C GLU A 49 -5.16 -18.62 -15.86
N PHE A 50 -3.83 -18.72 -15.79
CA PHE A 50 -2.94 -17.60 -16.10
C PHE A 50 -3.04 -17.19 -17.56
N THR A 51 -3.12 -18.14 -18.49
CA THR A 51 -3.33 -17.84 -19.91
C THR A 51 -4.62 -17.05 -20.14
N ARG A 52 -5.70 -17.36 -19.41
CA ARG A 52 -6.97 -16.63 -19.48
C ARG A 52 -6.86 -15.21 -18.93
N LEU A 53 -6.20 -15.06 -17.78
CA LEU A 53 -5.93 -13.76 -17.17
C LEU A 53 -5.08 -12.86 -18.08
N ILE A 54 -4.06 -13.44 -18.72
CA ILE A 54 -3.19 -12.75 -19.68
C ILE A 54 -3.98 -12.28 -20.91
N VAL A 55 -4.99 -13.03 -21.38
CA VAL A 55 -5.91 -12.58 -22.45
C VAL A 55 -6.91 -11.52 -21.94
N GLY A 56 -6.99 -11.32 -20.63
CA GLY A 56 -7.90 -10.35 -20.00
C GLY A 56 -9.31 -10.89 -19.76
N ASP A 57 -9.45 -12.21 -19.63
CA ASP A 57 -10.72 -12.83 -19.26
C ASP A 57 -10.92 -12.80 -17.75
N PHE A 58 -11.84 -11.94 -17.29
CA PHE A 58 -12.26 -11.81 -15.89
C PHE A 58 -13.68 -12.27 -15.63
N THR A 59 -14.20 -13.21 -16.42
CA THR A 59 -15.57 -13.71 -16.24
C THR A 59 -15.72 -14.80 -15.17
N ARG A 60 -14.61 -15.33 -14.63
CA ARG A 60 -14.60 -16.41 -13.62
C ARG A 60 -13.78 -16.02 -12.38
N ASP A 61 -14.00 -16.72 -11.28
CA ASP A 61 -13.20 -16.55 -10.06
C ASP A 61 -11.74 -16.97 -10.30
N PHE A 62 -10.81 -16.16 -9.80
CA PHE A 62 -9.36 -16.34 -9.96
C PHE A 62 -8.70 -16.87 -8.68
N PHE A 63 -7.45 -17.32 -8.78
CA PHE A 63 -6.62 -17.69 -7.63
C PHE A 63 -6.66 -16.64 -6.51
N GLN A 64 -6.70 -17.12 -5.26
CA GLN A 64 -6.54 -16.27 -4.09
C GLN A 64 -5.12 -15.67 -4.12
N GLN A 65 -5.04 -14.34 -4.09
CA GLN A 65 -3.75 -13.63 -4.07
C GLN A 65 -3.00 -13.97 -2.79
N THR A 66 -1.69 -14.18 -2.92
CA THR A 66 -0.80 -14.46 -1.80
C THR A 66 -0.75 -13.27 -0.83
N SER A 67 -1.27 -13.45 0.39
CA SER A 67 -1.25 -12.41 1.43
C SER A 67 0.09 -12.38 2.18
N ARG A 68 0.56 -11.19 2.55
CA ARG A 68 1.70 -10.99 3.49
C ARG A 68 1.25 -10.55 4.89
N LEU A 69 0.00 -10.83 5.24
CA LEU A 69 -0.61 -10.45 6.50
C LEU A 69 -1.06 -11.71 7.26
N PHE A 70 -0.62 -11.85 8.51
CA PHE A 70 -1.25 -12.76 9.47
C PHE A 70 -2.27 -11.96 10.29
N ARG A 71 -3.56 -12.12 9.95
CA ARG A 71 -4.66 -11.44 10.64
C ARG A 71 -5.46 -12.46 11.43
N ILE A 72 -5.38 -12.37 12.76
CA ILE A 72 -5.93 -13.39 13.66
C ILE A 72 -7.06 -12.80 14.50
N PHE A 73 -8.25 -13.37 14.39
CA PHE A 73 -9.37 -13.06 15.28
C PHE A 73 -9.28 -13.88 16.57
N ILE A 74 -9.49 -13.25 17.73
CA ILE A 74 -9.58 -13.93 19.02
C ILE A 74 -11.05 -14.05 19.43
N SER A 75 -11.52 -15.27 19.66
CA SER A 75 -12.85 -15.58 20.20
C SER A 75 -12.75 -16.04 21.66
N SER A 76 -13.40 -15.32 22.57
CA SER A 76 -13.52 -15.70 23.99
C SER A 76 -14.69 -14.97 24.63
N THR A 77 -15.18 -15.49 25.76
CA THR A 77 -16.09 -14.71 26.62
C THR A 77 -15.39 -13.48 27.20
N PHE A 78 -16.14 -12.40 27.43
CA PHE A 78 -15.58 -11.08 27.76
C PHE A 78 -14.75 -11.05 29.04
N SER A 79 -15.32 -11.44 30.19
CA SER A 79 -14.67 -11.30 31.51
C SER A 79 -13.78 -12.49 31.91
N ASP A 80 -14.14 -13.72 31.50
CA ASP A 80 -13.50 -14.98 31.95
C ASP A 80 -12.01 -15.07 31.56
N PHE A 81 -11.63 -14.57 30.38
CA PHE A 81 -10.29 -14.68 29.82
C PHE A 81 -9.48 -13.36 29.85
N LYS A 82 -9.87 -12.40 30.68
CA LYS A 82 -9.20 -11.09 30.72
C LYS A 82 -7.71 -11.20 31.08
N VAL A 83 -7.36 -12.10 32.01
CA VAL A 83 -5.98 -12.29 32.46
C VAL A 83 -5.12 -12.89 31.35
N GLU A 84 -5.59 -13.96 30.71
CA GLU A 84 -4.90 -14.61 29.59
C GLU A 84 -4.68 -13.65 28.42
N ARG A 85 -5.73 -12.93 27.99
CA ARG A 85 -5.64 -11.97 26.88
C ARG A 85 -4.65 -10.86 27.17
N ASN A 86 -4.65 -10.33 28.39
CA ASN A 86 -3.68 -9.33 28.82
C ASN A 86 -2.23 -9.86 28.75
N GLU A 87 -2.00 -11.11 29.13
CA GLU A 87 -0.68 -11.74 29.04
C GLU A 87 -0.27 -12.03 27.59
N PHE A 88 -1.21 -12.30 26.68
CA PHE A 88 -0.91 -12.40 25.25
C PHE A 88 -0.41 -11.08 24.66
N TYR A 89 -1.08 -9.96 24.98
CA TYR A 89 -0.64 -8.63 24.57
C TYR A 89 0.69 -8.22 25.21
N ARG A 90 0.98 -8.67 26.44
CA ARG A 90 2.25 -8.37 27.13
C ARG A 90 3.43 -9.20 26.61
N ARG A 91 3.23 -10.51 26.34
CA ARG A 91 4.34 -11.47 26.17
C ARG A 91 4.38 -12.14 24.80
N VAL A 92 3.22 -12.41 24.20
CA VAL A 92 3.12 -13.26 23.00
C VAL A 92 3.15 -12.42 21.73
N PHE A 93 2.22 -11.48 21.57
CA PHE A 93 2.06 -10.73 20.33
C PHE A 93 3.24 -9.81 20.00
N PRO A 94 3.89 -9.10 20.95
CA PRO A 94 5.06 -8.27 20.64
C PRO A 94 6.21 -9.08 20.02
N SER A 95 6.49 -10.27 20.56
CA SER A 95 7.56 -11.14 20.04
C SER A 95 7.23 -11.66 18.64
N ILE A 96 5.98 -12.07 18.40
CA ILE A 96 5.55 -12.57 17.08
C ILE A 96 5.55 -11.45 16.04
N LYS A 97 5.07 -10.25 16.40
CA LYS A 97 5.11 -9.06 15.53
C LYS A 97 6.52 -8.78 15.04
N GLN A 98 7.49 -8.78 15.96
CA GLN A 98 8.91 -8.56 15.61
C GLN A 98 9.45 -9.62 14.65
N GLN A 99 9.15 -10.90 14.90
CA GLN A 99 9.61 -12.00 14.04
C GLN A 99 8.95 -11.98 12.66
N CYS A 100 7.66 -11.66 12.57
CA CYS A 100 6.98 -11.49 11.29
C CYS A 100 7.57 -10.31 10.50
N ALA A 101 7.84 -9.18 11.14
CA ALA A 101 8.42 -7.99 10.50
C ALA A 101 9.81 -8.28 9.90
N GLN A 102 10.64 -9.09 10.58
CA GLN A 102 11.93 -9.56 10.05
C GLN A 102 11.78 -10.44 8.80
N LEU A 103 10.67 -11.18 8.69
CA LEU A 103 10.34 -12.02 7.54
C LEU A 103 9.56 -11.26 6.44
N GLY A 104 9.29 -9.96 6.61
CA GLY A 104 8.52 -9.16 5.66
C GLY A 104 7.01 -9.40 5.69
N TYR A 105 6.49 -9.96 6.79
CA TYR A 105 5.05 -10.15 7.03
C TYR A 105 4.54 -9.17 8.09
N GLU A 106 3.29 -8.74 7.93
CA GLU A 106 2.57 -8.00 8.96
C GLU A 106 1.79 -8.97 9.86
N PHE A 107 1.69 -8.63 11.15
CA PHE A 107 0.97 -9.44 12.13
C PHE A 107 -0.04 -8.56 12.88
N GLN A 108 -1.32 -8.91 12.77
CA GLN A 108 -2.41 -8.18 13.39
C GLN A 108 -3.34 -9.12 14.14
N VAL A 109 -3.69 -8.71 15.35
CA VAL A 109 -4.63 -9.42 16.21
C VAL A 109 -5.88 -8.57 16.33
N VAL A 110 -7.03 -9.20 16.12
CA VAL A 110 -8.35 -8.58 16.26
C VAL A 110 -9.02 -9.16 17.49
N ASP A 111 -8.96 -8.40 18.60
CA ASP A 111 -9.67 -8.71 19.84
C ASP A 111 -10.76 -7.65 20.08
N MET A 112 -12.01 -8.02 19.78
CA MET A 112 -13.17 -7.13 19.92
C MET A 112 -13.54 -6.84 21.39
N ARG A 113 -12.82 -7.41 22.38
CA ARG A 113 -13.11 -7.28 23.82
C ARG A 113 -11.95 -6.70 24.60
N TRP A 114 -10.87 -6.28 23.96
CA TRP A 114 -9.71 -5.70 24.64
C TRP A 114 -9.77 -4.18 24.56
N GLY A 115 -9.57 -3.50 25.70
CA GLY A 115 -9.54 -2.03 25.74
C GLY A 115 -10.91 -1.34 25.77
N VAL A 116 -12.01 -2.09 25.84
CA VAL A 116 -13.39 -1.57 25.85
C VAL A 116 -14.11 -1.85 27.17
N SER A 117 -15.12 -1.03 27.50
CA SER A 117 -15.97 -1.23 28.67
C SER A 117 -17.12 -2.20 28.38
N ASP A 118 -17.67 -2.84 29.42
CA ASP A 118 -18.81 -3.77 29.30
C ASP A 118 -20.07 -3.11 28.68
N THR A 119 -20.13 -1.77 28.65
CA THR A 119 -21.26 -0.98 28.12
C THR A 119 -21.04 -0.47 26.69
N ALA A 120 -19.99 -0.89 25.99
CA ALA A 120 -19.63 -0.33 24.68
C ALA A 120 -20.53 -0.80 23.51
N ASP A 121 -21.60 -1.56 23.76
CA ASP A 121 -22.43 -2.23 22.75
C ASP A 121 -23.91 -1.78 22.84
N ASN A 122 -24.15 -0.47 22.75
CA ASN A 122 -25.48 0.14 22.89
C ASN A 122 -26.44 -0.16 21.71
N ASP A 123 -25.89 -0.55 20.54
CA ASP A 123 -26.64 -0.71 19.29
C ASP A 123 -26.92 -2.18 18.94
N HIS A 124 -26.55 -3.13 19.81
CA HIS A 124 -26.72 -4.57 19.59
C HIS A 124 -26.07 -5.11 18.29
N THR A 125 -25.13 -4.37 17.69
CA THR A 125 -24.55 -4.69 16.37
C THR A 125 -23.22 -5.46 16.43
N ALA A 126 -22.63 -5.63 17.62
CA ALA A 126 -21.32 -6.26 17.75
C ALA A 126 -21.26 -7.68 17.17
N ASP A 127 -22.33 -8.47 17.28
CA ASP A 127 -22.38 -9.84 16.74
C ASP A 127 -22.22 -9.87 15.22
N ILE A 128 -22.99 -9.06 14.48
CA ILE A 128 -22.88 -8.97 13.01
C ILE A 128 -21.46 -8.55 12.62
N MET A 129 -20.91 -7.54 13.31
CA MET A 129 -19.55 -7.08 13.05
C MET A 129 -18.50 -8.17 13.33
N CYS A 130 -18.65 -8.95 14.39
CA CYS A 130 -17.74 -10.06 14.70
C CYS A 130 -17.78 -11.13 13.60
N MET A 131 -18.96 -11.47 13.08
CA MET A 131 -19.08 -12.44 11.99
C MET A 131 -18.44 -11.94 10.69
N ASP A 132 -18.72 -10.70 10.29
CA ASP A 132 -18.07 -10.05 9.13
C ASP A 132 -16.54 -10.02 9.33
N GLU A 133 -16.07 -9.74 10.54
CA GLU A 133 -14.64 -9.68 10.84
C GLU A 133 -13.95 -11.05 10.77
N ILE A 134 -14.61 -12.11 11.22
CA ILE A 134 -14.11 -13.48 11.09
C ILE A 134 -13.93 -13.85 9.62
N ASP A 135 -14.92 -13.53 8.78
CA ASP A 135 -14.82 -13.78 7.34
C ASP A 135 -13.64 -13.01 6.73
N ARG A 136 -13.42 -11.75 7.12
CA ARG A 136 -12.25 -10.98 6.68
C ARG A 136 -10.93 -11.60 7.14
N CYS A 137 -10.83 -12.12 8.36
CA CYS A 137 -9.64 -12.84 8.83
C CYS A 137 -9.37 -14.10 7.99
N ILE A 138 -10.42 -14.84 7.63
CA ILE A 138 -10.31 -16.03 6.77
C ILE A 138 -9.84 -15.65 5.35
N ASP A 139 -10.38 -14.56 4.80
CA ASP A 139 -10.11 -14.14 3.43
C ASP A 139 -8.73 -13.50 3.25
N LEU A 140 -8.28 -12.72 4.25
CA LEU A 140 -7.07 -11.88 4.17
C LEU A 140 -5.83 -12.52 4.78
N SER A 141 -5.96 -13.44 5.74
CA SER A 141 -4.78 -13.98 6.42
C SER A 141 -4.01 -14.95 5.53
N ALA A 142 -2.68 -14.91 5.58
CA ALA A 142 -1.80 -15.81 4.85
C ALA A 142 -1.84 -17.25 5.36
N GLY A 143 -2.28 -17.47 6.61
CA GLY A 143 -2.32 -18.77 7.26
C GLY A 143 -3.26 -18.75 8.45
N LEU A 144 -2.71 -18.96 9.65
CA LEU A 144 -3.48 -18.90 10.90
C LEU A 144 -4.35 -17.63 10.97
N ASN A 145 -5.62 -17.79 11.28
CA ASN A 145 -6.59 -16.69 11.23
C ASN A 145 -7.58 -16.65 12.41
N PHE A 146 -7.61 -17.67 13.26
CA PHE A 146 -8.57 -17.74 14.34
C PHE A 146 -8.01 -18.45 15.57
N ILE A 147 -8.18 -17.84 16.74
CA ILE A 147 -7.87 -18.41 18.05
C ILE A 147 -9.16 -18.39 18.87
N TYR A 148 -9.54 -19.51 19.48
CA TYR A 148 -10.65 -19.54 20.44
C TYR A 148 -10.21 -20.01 21.83
N LEU A 149 -10.80 -19.38 22.85
CA LEU A 149 -10.64 -19.69 24.26
C LEU A 149 -12.00 -20.11 24.84
N ILE A 150 -12.11 -21.33 25.36
CA ILE A 150 -13.33 -21.84 26.01
C ILE A 150 -13.04 -22.14 27.47
N GLY A 151 -13.85 -21.57 28.37
CA GLY A 151 -13.69 -21.71 29.81
C GLY A 151 -14.79 -22.53 30.46
N ASN A 152 -15.13 -22.17 31.70
CA ASN A 152 -16.29 -22.71 32.42
C ASN A 152 -17.54 -21.83 32.26
N ARG A 153 -17.43 -20.74 31.49
CA ARG A 153 -18.53 -19.90 31.04
C ARG A 153 -18.85 -20.19 29.58
N TYR A 154 -20.11 -20.48 29.29
CA TYR A 154 -20.64 -20.67 27.95
C TYR A 154 -20.72 -19.34 27.18
N GLY A 155 -21.02 -18.25 27.89
CA GLY A 155 -20.97 -16.89 27.37
C GLY A 155 -22.34 -16.24 27.21
N TYR A 156 -22.31 -14.98 26.78
CA TYR A 156 -23.52 -14.19 26.58
C TYR A 156 -24.29 -14.68 25.35
N MET A 157 -25.61 -14.77 25.50
CA MET A 157 -26.56 -15.18 24.47
C MET A 157 -27.48 -13.98 24.20
N TYR A 158 -27.29 -13.29 23.08
CA TYR A 158 -28.02 -12.06 22.75
C TYR A 158 -29.49 -12.30 22.41
N VAL A 159 -30.27 -11.25 22.60
CA VAL A 159 -31.55 -11.05 21.92
C VAL A 159 -31.25 -10.87 20.42
N PRO A 160 -31.86 -11.65 19.51
CA PRO A 160 -31.71 -11.41 18.08
C PRO A 160 -32.12 -9.99 17.69
N ILE A 161 -31.33 -9.34 16.84
CA ILE A 161 -31.57 -7.95 16.39
C ILE A 161 -32.84 -7.87 15.55
N ASP A 162 -33.11 -8.92 14.77
CA ASP A 162 -34.35 -9.09 14.03
C ASP A 162 -34.87 -10.52 14.13
N ILE A 163 -36.19 -10.66 14.03
CA ILE A 163 -36.92 -11.94 14.03
C ILE A 163 -37.95 -11.86 12.90
N ASP A 164 -38.07 -12.91 12.09
CA ASP A 164 -39.06 -12.97 11.01
C ASP A 164 -40.49 -12.79 11.56
N GLU A 165 -41.36 -12.11 10.81
CA GLU A 165 -42.73 -11.79 11.24
C GLU A 165 -43.49 -13.04 11.71
N ASP A 166 -43.53 -14.08 10.89
CA ASP A 166 -44.22 -15.33 11.19
C ASP A 166 -43.67 -16.02 12.45
N GLU A 167 -42.34 -15.97 12.66
CA GLU A 167 -41.69 -16.55 13.81
C GLU A 167 -42.01 -15.79 15.10
N PHE A 168 -41.93 -14.46 15.05
CA PHE A 168 -42.23 -13.61 16.21
C PHE A 168 -43.69 -13.71 16.63
N GLU A 169 -44.62 -13.69 15.66
CA GLU A 169 -46.05 -13.84 15.94
C GLU A 169 -46.39 -15.21 16.54
N ALA A 170 -45.71 -16.28 16.09
CA ALA A 170 -45.85 -17.60 16.67
C ALA A 170 -45.35 -17.64 18.14
N ILE A 171 -44.19 -17.05 18.41
CA ILE A 171 -43.62 -16.94 19.77
C ILE A 171 -44.57 -16.13 20.67
N LEU A 172 -45.06 -14.99 20.19
CA LEU A 172 -45.93 -14.08 20.93
C LEU A 172 -47.29 -14.73 21.23
N THR A 173 -47.87 -15.44 20.27
CA THR A 173 -49.13 -16.19 20.46
C THR A 173 -48.98 -17.20 21.58
N VAL A 174 -47.90 -18.00 21.54
CA VAL A 174 -47.62 -19.02 22.54
C VAL A 174 -47.35 -18.40 23.92
N ALA A 175 -46.63 -17.27 23.98
CA ALA A 175 -46.36 -16.56 25.23
C ALA A 175 -47.64 -16.06 25.90
N ASN A 176 -48.56 -15.48 25.12
CA ASN A 176 -49.86 -15.01 25.61
C ASN A 176 -50.75 -16.16 26.06
N GLU A 177 -50.87 -17.24 25.27
CA GLU A 177 -51.65 -18.44 25.63
C GLU A 177 -51.19 -19.05 26.95
N ALA A 178 -49.87 -19.05 27.20
CA ALA A 178 -49.27 -19.63 28.40
C ALA A 178 -49.15 -18.65 29.57
N ASN A 179 -49.58 -17.39 29.41
CA ASN A 179 -49.44 -16.31 30.40
C ASN A 179 -48.01 -16.16 30.95
N ILE A 180 -47.02 -16.18 30.05
CA ILE A 180 -45.62 -16.00 30.45
C ILE A 180 -45.42 -14.59 31.06
N PRO A 181 -44.79 -14.46 32.24
CA PRO A 181 -44.52 -13.16 32.85
C PRO A 181 -43.73 -12.22 31.93
N ASN A 182 -44.03 -10.92 31.98
CA ASN A 182 -43.34 -9.87 31.20
C ASN A 182 -43.43 -10.01 29.67
N THR A 183 -44.42 -10.72 29.14
CA THR A 183 -44.67 -10.84 27.69
C THR A 183 -44.86 -9.47 27.01
N ASP A 184 -45.35 -8.45 27.73
CA ASP A 184 -45.47 -7.07 27.23
C ASP A 184 -44.13 -6.44 26.84
N LEU A 185 -43.01 -6.88 27.45
CA LEU A 185 -41.67 -6.42 27.08
C LEU A 185 -41.30 -6.84 25.65
N LEU A 186 -41.80 -7.99 25.17
CA LEU A 186 -41.56 -8.42 23.78
C LEU A 186 -42.13 -7.38 22.80
N LYS A 187 -43.36 -6.91 23.01
CA LYS A 187 -43.99 -5.87 22.18
C LYS A 187 -43.37 -4.49 22.37
N LYS A 188 -42.86 -4.19 23.57
CA LYS A 188 -42.18 -2.91 23.86
C LYS A 188 -40.88 -2.77 23.06
N TRP A 189 -40.11 -3.86 23.00
CA TRP A 189 -38.75 -3.85 22.48
C TRP A 189 -38.61 -4.34 21.04
N PHE A 190 -39.55 -5.13 20.54
CA PHE A 190 -39.61 -5.53 19.15
C PHE A 190 -40.75 -4.82 18.42
N GLN A 191 -40.41 -4.15 17.32
CA GLN A 191 -41.40 -3.47 16.48
C GLN A 191 -41.30 -3.94 15.04
N LEU A 192 -42.45 -4.12 14.39
CA LEU A 192 -42.53 -4.61 13.01
C LEU A 192 -42.00 -3.56 12.03
N ASP A 193 -40.90 -3.88 11.35
CA ASP A 193 -40.38 -3.09 10.24
C ASP A 193 -40.82 -3.68 8.90
N LYS A 194 -41.86 -3.08 8.32
CA LYS A 194 -42.35 -3.44 6.98
C LYS A 194 -41.40 -3.02 5.86
N ASN A 195 -40.40 -2.18 6.15
CA ASN A 195 -39.34 -1.85 5.19
C ASN A 195 -38.28 -2.96 5.07
N SER A 196 -38.34 -4.01 5.89
CA SER A 196 -37.58 -5.25 5.67
C SER A 196 -38.34 -6.16 4.69
N SER A 197 -37.62 -6.90 3.85
CA SER A 197 -38.18 -7.89 2.92
C SER A 197 -37.45 -9.24 3.03
N PRO A 198 -38.03 -10.28 3.68
CA PRO A 198 -39.37 -10.29 4.29
C PRO A 198 -39.49 -9.35 5.50
N ALA A 199 -40.73 -9.03 5.89
CA ALA A 199 -41.00 -8.18 7.05
C ALA A 199 -40.48 -8.85 8.34
N LYS A 200 -39.93 -8.03 9.23
CA LYS A 200 -39.28 -8.51 10.45
C LYS A 200 -39.61 -7.62 11.63
N TYR A 201 -39.68 -8.23 12.81
CA TYR A 201 -39.66 -7.53 14.07
C TYR A 201 -38.22 -7.16 14.42
N VAL A 202 -37.94 -5.86 14.52
CA VAL A 202 -36.60 -5.32 14.81
C VAL A 202 -36.53 -4.87 16.26
N TYR A 203 -35.43 -5.21 16.90
CA TYR A 203 -35.09 -4.82 18.26
C TYR A 203 -34.73 -3.33 18.29
N VAL A 204 -35.51 -2.52 19.02
CA VAL A 204 -35.35 -1.06 19.01
C VAL A 204 -34.14 -0.61 19.85
N PRO A 205 -33.41 0.45 19.45
CA PRO A 205 -32.31 0.99 20.22
C PRO A 205 -32.73 1.37 21.65
N ILE A 206 -31.85 1.16 22.62
CA ILE A 206 -32.09 1.45 24.05
C ILE A 206 -32.51 2.92 24.24
N THR A 207 -31.89 3.83 23.49
CA THR A 207 -32.15 5.28 23.50
C THR A 207 -33.58 5.67 23.13
N THR A 208 -34.33 4.76 22.51
CA THR A 208 -35.76 4.94 22.18
C THR A 208 -36.61 5.11 23.44
N HIS A 209 -36.32 4.30 24.47
CA HIS A 209 -37.06 4.29 25.73
C HIS A 209 -36.31 5.02 26.84
N PHE A 210 -34.98 5.09 26.75
CA PHE A 210 -34.08 5.68 27.74
C PHE A 210 -33.25 6.80 27.10
N LYS A 211 -33.79 8.02 27.06
CA LYS A 211 -33.19 9.13 26.30
C LYS A 211 -31.81 9.55 26.82
N HIS A 212 -31.59 9.41 28.13
CA HIS A 212 -30.36 9.83 28.79
C HIS A 212 -29.35 8.67 28.91
N PHE A 213 -29.59 7.55 28.24
CA PHE A 213 -28.77 6.34 28.35
C PHE A 213 -27.33 6.56 27.87
N GLU A 214 -27.15 7.48 26.92
CA GLU A 214 -25.86 7.89 26.37
C GLU A 214 -25.36 9.21 26.95
N GLU A 215 -26.23 9.98 27.61
CA GLU A 215 -25.87 11.24 28.25
C GLU A 215 -25.11 11.01 29.55
N LYS A 216 -24.27 11.96 29.94
CA LYS A 216 -23.48 11.88 31.18
C LYS A 216 -24.23 12.60 32.29
N SER A 217 -25.21 11.94 32.89
CA SER A 217 -26.00 12.50 33.99
C SER A 217 -26.31 11.46 35.07
N MET A 218 -26.87 11.89 36.20
CA MET A 218 -27.32 10.96 37.26
C MET A 218 -28.44 10.05 36.77
N GLU A 219 -29.27 10.56 35.86
CA GLU A 219 -30.35 9.86 35.19
C GLU A 219 -29.81 8.68 34.35
N GLN A 220 -28.62 8.79 33.76
CA GLN A 220 -27.97 7.68 33.03
C GLN A 220 -27.77 6.44 33.90
N GLN A 221 -27.31 6.62 35.15
CA GLN A 221 -27.05 5.48 36.03
C GLN A 221 -28.34 4.76 36.40
N GLN A 222 -29.42 5.52 36.60
CA GLN A 222 -30.75 4.96 36.86
C GLN A 222 -31.29 4.22 35.64
N GLU A 223 -31.20 4.81 34.45
CA GLU A 223 -31.64 4.18 33.21
C GLU A 223 -30.83 2.91 32.89
N LYS A 224 -29.52 2.88 33.15
CA LYS A 224 -28.68 1.68 33.02
C LYS A 224 -29.09 0.56 33.96
N GLN A 225 -29.39 0.87 35.22
CA GLN A 225 -29.87 -0.12 36.18
C GLN A 225 -31.25 -0.65 35.79
N GLN A 226 -32.16 0.24 35.38
CA GLN A 226 -33.49 -0.16 34.91
C GLN A 226 -33.40 -1.04 33.67
N TRP A 227 -32.56 -0.68 32.70
CA TRP A 227 -32.29 -1.49 31.52
C TRP A 227 -31.82 -2.90 31.88
N GLN A 228 -30.83 -3.03 32.79
CA GLN A 228 -30.34 -4.35 33.19
C GLN A 228 -31.44 -5.25 33.77
N ILE A 229 -32.44 -4.68 34.45
CA ILE A 229 -33.59 -5.41 34.98
C ILE A 229 -34.56 -5.79 33.86
N GLU A 230 -34.87 -4.85 32.96
CA GLU A 230 -35.75 -5.10 31.81
C GLU A 230 -35.15 -6.13 30.84
N GLU A 231 -33.86 -6.04 30.54
CA GLU A 231 -33.12 -6.95 29.66
C GLU A 231 -33.15 -8.39 30.19
N LYS A 232 -32.86 -8.59 31.48
CA LYS A 232 -32.94 -9.92 32.13
C LYS A 232 -34.36 -10.48 32.06
N SER A 233 -35.36 -9.64 32.28
CA SER A 233 -36.78 -10.03 32.27
C SER A 233 -37.25 -10.38 30.85
N LEU A 234 -36.83 -9.58 29.85
CA LEU A 234 -37.10 -9.79 28.44
C LEU A 234 -36.48 -11.10 27.95
N LEU A 235 -35.20 -11.34 28.24
CA LEU A 235 -34.49 -12.56 27.84
C LEU A 235 -35.14 -13.82 28.44
N LYS A 236 -35.58 -13.73 29.70
CA LYS A 236 -36.29 -14.84 30.35
C LYS A 236 -37.63 -15.12 29.66
N ALA A 237 -38.45 -14.09 29.46
CA ALA A 237 -39.75 -14.22 28.80
C ALA A 237 -39.62 -14.75 27.36
N LEU A 238 -38.66 -14.21 26.58
CA LEU A 238 -38.39 -14.64 25.21
C LEU A 238 -38.02 -16.12 25.14
N ARG A 239 -37.07 -16.57 25.97
CA ARG A 239 -36.60 -17.96 25.95
C ARG A 239 -37.66 -18.96 26.41
N GLU A 240 -38.43 -18.63 27.44
CA GLU A 240 -39.55 -19.46 27.88
C GLU A 240 -40.60 -19.60 26.75
N ALA A 241 -40.88 -18.50 26.03
CA ALA A 241 -41.79 -18.51 24.89
C ALA A 241 -41.26 -19.33 23.71
N VAL A 242 -39.96 -19.21 23.37
CA VAL A 242 -39.30 -19.98 22.31
C VAL A 242 -39.32 -21.48 22.64
N ASP A 243 -39.01 -21.86 23.87
CA ASP A 243 -39.03 -23.28 24.27
C ASP A 243 -40.42 -23.88 24.15
N LEU A 244 -41.44 -23.15 24.58
CA LEU A 244 -42.82 -23.61 24.45
C LEU A 244 -43.27 -23.65 22.98
N ALA A 245 -42.86 -22.68 22.16
CA ALA A 245 -43.14 -22.66 20.73
C ALA A 245 -42.49 -23.84 20.00
N TYR A 246 -41.26 -24.20 20.37
CA TYR A 246 -40.57 -25.38 19.85
C TYR A 246 -41.26 -26.68 20.27
N GLN A 247 -41.64 -26.82 21.56
CA GLN A 247 -42.38 -27.98 22.06
C GLN A 247 -43.74 -28.16 21.36
N LYS A 248 -44.43 -27.05 21.07
CA LYS A 248 -45.67 -27.01 20.28
C LYS A 248 -45.45 -27.15 18.77
N LYS A 249 -44.20 -27.36 18.31
CA LYS A 249 -43.80 -27.46 16.88
C LYS A 249 -44.25 -26.27 16.02
N LYS A 250 -44.34 -25.07 16.63
CA LYS A 250 -44.68 -23.82 15.93
C LYS A 250 -43.46 -23.19 15.26
N ILE A 251 -42.27 -23.49 15.76
CA ILE A 251 -40.98 -23.11 15.18
C ILE A 251 -40.09 -24.34 15.02
N SER A 252 -39.14 -24.28 14.10
CA SER A 252 -38.17 -25.35 13.85
C SER A 252 -37.08 -25.41 14.93
N ASN A 253 -36.36 -26.54 15.00
CA ASN A 253 -35.20 -26.67 15.90
C ASN A 253 -34.08 -25.68 15.53
N GLN A 254 -33.90 -25.41 14.23
CA GLN A 254 -32.90 -24.45 13.76
C GLN A 254 -33.22 -23.03 14.26
N GLN A 255 -34.48 -22.61 14.16
CA GLN A 255 -34.96 -21.34 14.70
C GLN A 255 -34.78 -21.26 16.21
N ALA A 256 -35.26 -22.27 16.95
CA ALA A 256 -35.15 -22.29 18.40
C ALA A 256 -33.70 -22.23 18.90
N THR A 257 -32.76 -22.90 18.22
CA THR A 257 -31.35 -22.97 18.62
C THR A 257 -30.69 -21.59 18.69
N ILE A 258 -31.07 -20.65 17.81
CA ILE A 258 -30.47 -19.30 17.73
C ILE A 258 -30.60 -18.54 19.07
N TYR A 259 -31.71 -18.71 19.78
CA TYR A 259 -32.00 -18.00 21.05
C TYR A 259 -31.22 -18.52 22.27
N PHE A 260 -30.60 -19.70 22.14
CA PHE A 260 -29.84 -20.38 23.20
C PHE A 260 -28.36 -20.53 22.87
N GLN A 261 -27.91 -20.02 21.72
CA GLN A 261 -26.53 -20.12 21.29
C GLN A 261 -25.74 -18.91 21.78
N SER A 262 -24.57 -19.14 22.40
CA SER A 262 -23.70 -18.02 22.80
C SER A 262 -22.98 -17.42 21.58
N ILE A 263 -22.57 -16.15 21.69
CA ILE A 263 -21.77 -15.47 20.65
C ILE A 263 -20.51 -16.26 20.36
N THR A 264 -19.81 -16.68 21.41
CA THR A 264 -18.57 -17.46 21.29
C THR A 264 -18.80 -18.76 20.54
N GLU A 265 -19.92 -19.45 20.77
CA GLU A 265 -20.27 -20.62 19.95
C GLU A 265 -20.51 -20.26 18.49
N ARG A 266 -21.24 -19.17 18.20
CA ARG A 266 -21.51 -18.72 16.83
C ARG A 266 -20.22 -18.38 16.09
N GLU A 267 -19.31 -17.66 16.73
CA GLU A 267 -18.01 -17.27 16.17
C GLU A 267 -17.16 -18.51 15.84
N ILE A 268 -17.06 -19.45 16.79
CA ILE A 268 -16.33 -20.70 16.57
C ILE A 268 -16.94 -21.50 15.43
N ARG A 269 -18.27 -21.62 15.37
CA ARG A 269 -18.93 -22.34 14.27
C ARG A 269 -18.73 -21.66 12.92
N ARG A 270 -18.69 -20.32 12.87
CA ARG A 270 -18.39 -19.57 11.64
C ARG A 270 -16.97 -19.84 11.17
N ALA A 271 -15.99 -19.86 12.08
CA ALA A 271 -14.58 -20.05 11.74
C ALA A 271 -14.17 -21.50 11.43
N THR A 272 -14.90 -22.50 11.96
CA THR A 272 -14.53 -23.93 11.89
C THR A 272 -14.99 -24.64 10.62
N THR A 273 -14.93 -23.97 9.47
CA THR A 273 -15.23 -24.60 8.17
C THR A 273 -14.20 -25.65 7.77
N GLU A 274 -14.56 -26.60 6.90
CA GLU A 274 -13.63 -27.67 6.48
C GLU A 274 -12.35 -27.13 5.84
N LYS A 275 -12.46 -26.04 5.07
CA LYS A 275 -11.33 -25.37 4.41
C LYS A 275 -10.39 -24.67 5.40
N ASN A 276 -10.87 -24.35 6.61
CA ASN A 276 -10.13 -23.52 7.56
C ASN A 276 -9.49 -24.30 8.72
N ARG A 277 -9.68 -25.63 8.81
CA ARG A 277 -9.28 -26.44 9.98
C ARG A 277 -7.80 -26.34 10.35
N SER A 278 -6.90 -26.14 9.39
CA SER A 278 -5.46 -26.02 9.63
C SER A 278 -5.01 -24.64 10.14
N ASN A 279 -5.91 -23.66 10.15
CA ASN A 279 -5.62 -22.27 10.45
C ASN A 279 -6.23 -21.81 11.79
N LEU A 280 -6.55 -22.77 12.66
CA LEU A 280 -7.19 -22.56 13.96
C LEU A 280 -6.22 -22.89 15.11
N ILE A 281 -6.36 -22.20 16.24
CA ILE A 281 -5.81 -22.62 17.53
C ILE A 281 -6.97 -22.71 18.54
N GLY A 282 -7.04 -23.84 19.23
CA GLY A 282 -8.05 -24.08 20.26
C GLY A 282 -7.43 -24.21 21.64
N ILE A 283 -7.91 -23.41 22.58
CA ILE A 283 -7.51 -23.48 23.99
C ILE A 283 -8.76 -23.68 24.84
N VAL A 284 -8.73 -24.69 25.71
CA VAL A 284 -9.78 -24.91 26.70
C VAL A 284 -9.17 -24.84 28.10
N ARG A 285 -9.79 -24.06 28.99
CA ARG A 285 -9.46 -24.00 30.41
C ARG A 285 -10.61 -24.54 31.24
N ASP A 286 -10.31 -25.51 32.10
CA ASP A 286 -11.23 -26.03 33.11
C ASP A 286 -10.71 -25.73 34.52
N PHE A 287 -11.56 -25.11 35.35
CA PHE A 287 -11.28 -24.94 36.77
C PHE A 287 -11.55 -26.23 37.56
N SER A 288 -10.61 -26.66 38.39
CA SER A 288 -10.79 -27.79 39.31
C SER A 288 -11.39 -27.33 40.64
N ASN A 289 -12.38 -28.10 41.13
CA ASN A 289 -13.07 -27.89 42.41
C ASN A 289 -13.57 -26.45 42.67
N PRO A 290 -14.39 -25.85 41.78
CA PRO A 290 -14.88 -24.50 42.01
C PRO A 290 -15.86 -24.48 43.20
N ILE A 291 -15.49 -23.73 44.24
CA ILE A 291 -16.41 -23.33 45.31
C ILE A 291 -17.03 -22.02 44.83
N ILE A 292 -18.32 -22.07 44.49
CA ILE A 292 -19.03 -20.96 43.85
C ILE A 292 -19.69 -20.10 44.93
N GLU A 293 -19.10 -18.95 45.23
CA GLU A 293 -19.62 -17.90 46.10
C GLU A 293 -20.42 -16.88 45.26
N THR A 294 -21.62 -16.51 45.73
CA THR A 294 -22.52 -15.64 44.98
C THR A 294 -21.94 -14.24 44.78
N GLY A 295 -21.92 -13.74 43.54
CA GLY A 295 -21.58 -12.36 43.16
C GLY A 295 -20.27 -12.21 42.37
N VAL A 296 -19.14 -12.71 42.88
CA VAL A 296 -17.82 -12.57 42.21
C VAL A 296 -17.65 -13.60 41.09
N ASP A 297 -18.28 -14.77 41.26
CA ASP A 297 -18.04 -15.95 40.43
C ASP A 297 -18.88 -15.98 39.14
N GLU A 298 -19.91 -15.14 39.04
CA GLU A 298 -20.78 -14.99 37.86
C GLU A 298 -20.02 -14.50 36.61
N LYS A 299 -18.79 -13.99 36.78
CA LYS A 299 -17.90 -13.60 35.68
C LYS A 299 -17.24 -14.80 34.98
N PHE A 300 -17.09 -15.92 35.70
CA PHE A 300 -16.35 -17.11 35.29
C PHE A 300 -17.25 -18.35 35.11
N PHE A 301 -18.45 -18.32 35.68
CA PHE A 301 -19.45 -19.38 35.57
C PHE A 301 -20.82 -18.80 35.21
N ASP A 302 -21.54 -19.46 34.30
CA ASP A 302 -22.97 -19.19 34.12
C ASP A 302 -23.76 -19.81 35.29
N SER A 303 -24.97 -19.30 35.54
CA SER A 303 -25.79 -19.76 36.68
C SER A 303 -25.88 -21.29 36.74
N VAL A 304 -25.29 -21.86 37.79
CA VAL A 304 -25.04 -23.30 38.02
C VAL A 304 -26.32 -24.15 37.96
N LYS A 305 -27.50 -23.52 38.00
CA LYS A 305 -28.80 -24.18 38.00
C LYS A 305 -29.36 -24.48 36.60
N ASN A 306 -28.71 -24.05 35.51
CA ASN A 306 -29.22 -24.25 34.15
C ASN A 306 -28.47 -25.39 33.43
N GLU A 307 -28.96 -26.63 33.60
CA GLU A 307 -28.36 -27.85 32.99
C GLU A 307 -28.19 -27.74 31.46
N ARG A 308 -29.09 -27.03 30.77
CA ARG A 308 -29.01 -26.86 29.32
C ARG A 308 -27.77 -26.09 28.90
N ILE A 309 -27.42 -25.01 29.60
CA ILE A 309 -26.22 -24.20 29.30
C ILE A 309 -24.95 -25.03 29.51
N ILE A 310 -24.89 -25.79 30.60
CA ILE A 310 -23.77 -26.68 30.90
C ILE A 310 -23.61 -27.75 29.82
N ASN A 311 -24.73 -28.34 29.37
CA ASN A 311 -24.72 -29.31 28.28
C ASN A 311 -24.25 -28.70 26.96
N SER A 312 -24.73 -27.51 26.58
CA SER A 312 -24.27 -26.81 25.38
C SER A 312 -22.77 -26.49 25.43
N MET A 313 -22.27 -26.03 26.58
CA MET A 313 -20.84 -25.78 26.79
C MET A 313 -20.00 -27.05 26.62
N ASN A 314 -20.41 -28.17 27.22
CA ASN A 314 -19.71 -29.45 27.10
C ASN A 314 -19.75 -29.99 25.66
N GLN A 315 -20.88 -29.82 24.96
CA GLN A 315 -21.01 -30.15 23.54
C GLN A 315 -20.06 -29.30 22.69
N LEU A 316 -19.94 -28.00 22.96
CA LEU A 316 -19.01 -27.11 22.26
C LEU A 316 -17.55 -27.53 22.49
N LYS A 317 -17.15 -27.82 23.74
CA LYS A 317 -15.79 -28.34 24.05
C LYS A 317 -15.49 -29.62 23.27
N THR A 318 -16.46 -30.54 23.22
CA THR A 318 -16.35 -31.80 22.48
C THR A 318 -16.26 -31.58 20.97
N TYR A 319 -17.04 -30.64 20.43
CA TYR A 319 -16.97 -30.25 19.02
C TYR A 319 -15.59 -29.69 18.66
N CYS A 320 -15.08 -28.76 19.47
CA CYS A 320 -13.77 -28.14 19.29
C CYS A 320 -12.60 -29.14 19.34
N ALA A 321 -12.64 -30.10 20.27
CA ALA A 321 -11.63 -31.15 20.36
C ALA A 321 -11.61 -32.09 19.14
N LYS A 322 -12.74 -32.23 18.44
CA LYS A 322 -12.85 -33.06 17.22
C LYS A 322 -12.39 -32.32 15.95
N ILE A 323 -12.66 -31.02 15.87
CA ILE A 323 -12.47 -30.25 14.64
C ILE A 323 -11.04 -29.68 14.50
N THR A 324 -10.39 -29.38 15.62
CA THR A 324 -9.09 -28.72 15.64
C THR A 324 -7.95 -29.74 15.67
N PRO A 325 -6.91 -29.60 14.82
CA PRO A 325 -5.77 -30.51 14.82
C PRO A 325 -5.10 -30.63 16.20
N VAL A 326 -4.67 -31.83 16.57
CA VAL A 326 -4.10 -32.14 17.89
C VAL A 326 -2.92 -31.23 18.27
N LYS A 327 -2.08 -30.85 17.30
CA LYS A 327 -0.92 -29.95 17.54
C LYS A 327 -1.33 -28.51 17.83
N GLN A 328 -2.54 -28.11 17.46
CA GLN A 328 -3.10 -26.75 17.59
C GLN A 328 -4.18 -26.66 18.68
N PHE A 329 -4.45 -27.75 19.40
CA PHE A 329 -5.47 -27.83 20.42
C PHE A 329 -4.87 -28.18 21.78
N ARG A 330 -5.23 -27.46 22.84
CA ARG A 330 -4.72 -27.75 24.19
C ARG A 330 -5.77 -27.51 25.27
N ASN A 331 -5.89 -28.47 26.18
CA ASN A 331 -6.73 -28.39 27.37
C ASN A 331 -5.86 -28.18 28.61
N PHE A 332 -6.26 -27.23 29.46
CA PHE A 332 -5.60 -26.92 30.71
C PHE A 332 -6.58 -27.11 31.86
N THR A 333 -6.11 -27.71 32.95
CA THR A 333 -6.85 -27.79 34.21
C THR A 333 -6.16 -26.89 35.23
N VAL A 334 -6.90 -25.94 35.81
CA VAL A 334 -6.36 -24.90 36.68
C VAL A 334 -7.10 -24.92 38.01
N PRO A 335 -6.43 -24.85 39.17
CA PRO A 335 -7.12 -24.73 40.47
C PRO A 335 -8.02 -23.49 40.52
N TRP A 336 -9.22 -23.61 41.09
CA TRP A 336 -10.09 -22.46 41.35
C TRP A 336 -9.66 -21.68 42.60
N LYS A 337 -9.80 -20.34 42.54
CA LYS A 337 -9.71 -19.43 43.70
C LYS A 337 -10.81 -18.37 43.59
N SER A 338 -11.35 -17.93 44.73
CA SER A 338 -12.33 -16.84 44.78
C SER A 338 -11.75 -15.59 44.09
N GLY A 339 -12.47 -15.05 43.10
CA GLY A 339 -11.99 -13.98 42.23
C GLY A 339 -11.33 -14.41 40.90
N GLY A 340 -11.17 -15.72 40.66
CA GLY A 340 -10.65 -16.28 39.41
C GLY A 340 -9.12 -16.42 39.36
N LEU A 341 -8.51 -16.09 38.22
CA LEU A 341 -7.06 -16.20 38.02
C LEU A 341 -6.31 -15.04 38.67
N ASP A 342 -5.40 -15.39 39.59
CA ASP A 342 -4.43 -14.47 40.19
C ASP A 342 -2.99 -14.96 39.96
N ILE A 343 -2.28 -14.27 39.07
CA ILE A 343 -0.88 -14.54 38.73
C ILE A 343 0.13 -13.90 39.70
N ARG A 344 -0.30 -12.97 40.56
CA ARG A 344 0.60 -12.28 41.50
C ARG A 344 0.80 -13.09 42.75
N GLU A 345 -0.25 -13.69 43.25
CA GLU A 345 -0.19 -14.49 44.48
C GLU A 345 0.08 -15.96 44.14
N GLU A 346 -0.59 -16.52 43.11
CA GLU A 346 -0.65 -17.97 42.92
C GLU A 346 0.32 -18.55 41.91
N ALA A 347 1.19 -19.46 42.39
CA ALA A 347 2.23 -20.09 41.59
C ALA A 347 1.67 -21.04 40.51
N SER A 348 0.59 -21.77 40.82
CA SER A 348 -0.09 -22.65 39.85
C SER A 348 -0.70 -21.86 38.68
N HIS A 349 -1.28 -20.68 38.96
CA HIS A 349 -1.81 -19.80 37.93
C HIS A 349 -0.69 -19.22 37.06
N ARG A 350 0.44 -18.81 37.66
CA ARG A 350 1.64 -18.39 36.90
C ARG A 350 2.13 -19.48 35.97
N GLN A 351 2.27 -20.70 36.47
CA GLN A 351 2.70 -21.85 35.66
C GLN A 351 1.74 -22.10 34.49
N TYR A 352 0.43 -22.08 34.73
CA TYR A 352 -0.58 -22.20 33.67
C TYR A 352 -0.38 -21.14 32.58
N ILE A 353 -0.23 -19.86 32.96
CA ILE A 353 -0.01 -18.78 32.01
C ILE A 353 1.31 -18.94 31.25
N ASP A 354 2.39 -19.37 31.91
CA ASP A 354 3.68 -19.61 31.26
C ASP A 354 3.58 -20.73 30.21
N GLU A 355 2.92 -21.84 30.55
CA GLU A 355 2.68 -22.95 29.63
C GLU A 355 1.76 -22.54 28.47
N LEU A 356 0.72 -21.77 28.74
CA LEU A 356 -0.22 -21.24 27.76
C LEU A 356 0.48 -20.31 26.75
N CYS A 357 1.22 -19.31 27.24
CA CYS A 357 1.97 -18.38 26.41
C CYS A 357 3.01 -19.12 25.56
N THR A 358 3.71 -20.10 26.15
CA THR A 358 4.70 -20.92 25.41
C THR A 358 4.05 -21.74 24.30
N PHE A 359 2.91 -22.37 24.59
CA PHE A 359 2.13 -23.11 23.60
C PHE A 359 1.66 -22.20 22.47
N LEU A 360 1.10 -21.04 22.81
CA LEU A 360 0.58 -20.10 21.82
C LEU A 360 1.69 -19.56 20.92
N THR A 361 2.80 -19.09 21.49
CA THR A 361 3.95 -18.57 20.73
C THR A 361 4.51 -19.63 19.79
N SER A 362 4.78 -20.85 20.29
CA SER A 362 5.35 -21.92 19.46
C SER A 362 4.43 -22.37 18.33
N THR A 363 3.12 -22.44 18.59
CA THR A 363 2.12 -22.84 17.59
C THR A 363 1.98 -21.79 16.49
N ILE A 364 1.87 -20.51 16.85
CA ILE A 364 1.80 -19.41 15.88
C ILE A 364 3.07 -19.37 15.04
N MET A 365 4.26 -19.42 15.66
CA MET A 365 5.52 -19.34 14.92
C MET A 365 5.74 -20.54 14.00
N THR A 366 5.37 -21.74 14.42
CA THR A 366 5.40 -22.93 13.54
C THR A 366 4.49 -22.72 12.32
N SER A 367 3.31 -22.12 12.50
CA SER A 367 2.41 -21.80 11.40
C SER A 367 2.98 -20.73 10.46
N VAL A 368 3.59 -19.68 11.01
CA VAL A 368 4.24 -18.61 10.24
C VAL A 368 5.36 -19.21 9.39
N GLU A 369 6.26 -19.99 10.00
CA GLU A 369 7.37 -20.65 9.29
C GLU A 369 6.89 -21.57 8.15
N ASN A 370 5.87 -22.40 8.40
CA ASN A 370 5.32 -23.29 7.38
C ASN A 370 4.68 -22.51 6.23
N THR A 371 3.97 -21.43 6.55
CA THR A 371 3.37 -20.53 5.54
C THR A 371 4.47 -19.88 4.70
N CYS A 372 5.51 -19.33 5.32
CA CYS A 372 6.65 -18.75 4.62
C CYS A 372 7.33 -19.77 3.69
N ARG A 373 7.53 -21.01 4.13
CA ARG A 373 8.07 -22.10 3.28
C ARG A 373 7.18 -22.40 2.08
N ILE A 374 5.86 -22.45 2.26
CA ILE A 374 4.92 -22.70 1.16
C ILE A 374 4.91 -21.52 0.18
N MET A 375 4.99 -20.30 0.67
CA MET A 375 4.91 -19.07 -0.13
C MET A 375 6.17 -18.84 -0.96
N LEU A 376 7.36 -19.20 -0.45
CA LEU A 376 8.61 -19.18 -1.23
C LEU A 376 8.51 -20.02 -2.51
N ASN A 377 7.73 -21.11 -2.48
CA ASN A 377 7.51 -21.95 -3.65
C ASN A 377 6.39 -21.44 -4.56
N LYS A 378 5.57 -20.47 -4.13
CA LYS A 378 4.35 -20.00 -4.82
C LYS A 378 4.38 -18.53 -5.23
N THR A 379 5.49 -17.83 -5.07
CA THR A 379 5.59 -16.41 -5.38
C THR A 379 5.27 -16.14 -6.84
N LEU A 380 4.16 -15.43 -7.06
CA LEU A 380 3.79 -14.89 -8.36
C LEU A 380 4.65 -13.67 -8.65
N SER A 381 4.94 -13.42 -9.93
CA SER A 381 5.61 -12.18 -10.32
C SER A 381 4.68 -10.98 -10.11
N THR A 382 5.27 -9.80 -9.86
CA THR A 382 4.55 -8.52 -9.69
C THR A 382 3.55 -8.27 -10.81
N PHE A 383 3.90 -8.65 -12.05
CA PHE A 383 3.04 -8.56 -13.22
C PHE A 383 1.75 -9.39 -13.09
N HIS A 384 1.83 -10.65 -12.63
CA HIS A 384 0.64 -11.48 -12.45
C HIS A 384 -0.25 -10.96 -11.33
N GLU A 385 0.33 -10.48 -10.22
CA GLU A 385 -0.44 -9.87 -9.14
C GLU A 385 -1.21 -8.63 -9.61
N ASP A 386 -0.60 -7.80 -10.47
CA ASP A 386 -1.20 -6.61 -11.08
C ASP A 386 -2.40 -6.96 -11.99
N LEU A 387 -2.27 -8.01 -12.81
CA LEU A 387 -3.38 -8.49 -13.64
C LEU A 387 -4.56 -8.99 -12.80
N ILE A 388 -4.30 -9.75 -11.73
CA ILE A 388 -5.36 -10.24 -10.83
C ILE A 388 -6.09 -9.06 -10.18
N HIS A 389 -5.35 -8.02 -9.75
CA HIS A 389 -5.92 -6.82 -9.17
C HIS A 389 -6.90 -6.13 -10.13
N HIS A 390 -6.49 -5.85 -11.37
CA HIS A 390 -7.37 -5.21 -12.34
C HIS A 390 -8.57 -6.08 -12.72
N ALA A 391 -8.40 -7.41 -12.80
CA ALA A 391 -9.49 -8.32 -13.09
C ALA A 391 -10.55 -8.35 -11.98
N LYS A 392 -10.14 -8.44 -10.71
CA LYS A 392 -11.05 -8.36 -9.55
C LYS A 392 -11.77 -7.00 -9.49
N PHE A 393 -11.04 -5.91 -9.69
CA PHE A 393 -11.61 -4.58 -9.70
C PHE A 393 -12.67 -4.44 -10.82
N ALA A 394 -12.42 -4.99 -12.01
CA ALA A 394 -13.41 -5.02 -13.09
C ALA A 394 -14.66 -5.83 -12.70
N GLN A 395 -14.48 -7.03 -12.13
CA GLN A 395 -15.60 -7.86 -11.67
C GLN A 395 -16.50 -7.12 -10.70
N GLU A 396 -15.94 -6.49 -9.67
CA GLU A 396 -16.68 -5.72 -8.67
C GLU A 396 -17.49 -4.58 -9.31
N LYS A 397 -16.90 -3.85 -10.25
CA LYS A 397 -17.56 -2.72 -10.93
C LYS A 397 -18.66 -3.14 -11.89
N THR A 398 -18.70 -4.40 -12.32
CA THR A 398 -19.74 -4.94 -13.21
C THR A 398 -20.96 -5.52 -12.49
N LYS A 399 -20.90 -5.78 -11.17
CA LYS A 399 -21.99 -6.44 -10.42
C LYS A 399 -23.31 -5.65 -10.42
N PHE A 400 -23.24 -4.31 -10.36
CA PHE A 400 -24.41 -3.42 -10.29
C PHE A 400 -24.34 -2.33 -11.37
N PHE A 401 -24.39 -2.74 -12.63
CA PHE A 401 -24.39 -1.83 -13.78
C PHE A 401 -25.74 -1.90 -14.51
N PHE A 402 -26.40 -0.75 -14.66
CA PHE A 402 -27.73 -0.61 -15.28
C PHE A 402 -27.70 0.44 -16.40
N GLY A 403 -28.43 0.17 -17.48
CA GLY A 403 -28.64 1.09 -18.59
C GLY A 403 -27.42 1.27 -19.52
N ARG A 404 -27.46 2.36 -20.29
CA ARG A 404 -26.41 2.83 -21.24
C ARG A 404 -26.18 1.91 -22.45
N GLU A 405 -27.22 1.18 -22.84
CA GLU A 405 -27.23 0.32 -24.03
C GLU A 405 -26.93 1.15 -25.30
N GLU A 406 -27.55 2.32 -25.45
CA GLU A 406 -27.32 3.23 -26.58
C GLU A 406 -25.85 3.67 -26.71
N LEU A 407 -25.17 3.90 -25.58
CA LEU A 407 -23.75 4.26 -25.58
C LEU A 407 -22.89 3.07 -25.97
N LEU A 408 -23.18 1.87 -25.45
CA LEU A 408 -22.49 0.63 -25.84
C LEU A 408 -22.66 0.34 -27.34
N GLU A 409 -23.86 0.52 -27.90
CA GLU A 409 -24.16 0.36 -29.32
C GLU A 409 -23.40 1.38 -30.19
N SER A 410 -23.33 2.63 -29.74
CA SER A 410 -22.59 3.69 -30.42
C SER A 410 -21.08 3.39 -30.46
N VAL A 411 -20.52 2.90 -29.35
CA VAL A 411 -19.12 2.46 -29.26
C VAL A 411 -18.88 1.25 -30.15
N HIS A 412 -19.78 0.26 -30.14
CA HIS A 412 -19.69 -0.91 -31.01
C HIS A 412 -19.68 -0.52 -32.50
N SER A 413 -20.55 0.40 -32.89
CA SER A 413 -20.59 0.96 -34.24
C SER A 413 -19.29 1.67 -34.62
N ARG A 414 -18.68 2.41 -33.69
CA ARG A 414 -17.38 3.05 -33.91
C ARG A 414 -16.24 2.05 -34.06
N ILE A 415 -16.24 0.96 -33.27
CA ILE A 415 -15.25 -0.11 -33.40
C ILE A 415 -15.32 -0.70 -34.82
N GLU A 416 -16.53 -0.99 -35.30
CA GLU A 416 -16.74 -1.53 -36.66
C GLU A 416 -16.29 -0.56 -37.76
N LEU A 417 -16.46 0.77 -37.57
CA LEU A 417 -15.89 1.78 -38.47
C LEU A 417 -14.36 1.77 -38.46
N ASN A 418 -13.73 1.74 -37.27
CA ASN A 418 -12.27 1.67 -37.12
C ASN A 418 -11.68 0.40 -37.77
N ARG A 419 -12.42 -0.70 -37.79
CA ARG A 419 -11.99 -1.96 -38.42
C ARG A 419 -12.06 -1.92 -39.95
N ARG A 420 -12.97 -1.11 -40.52
CA ARG A 420 -13.11 -0.90 -41.97
C ARG A 420 -12.11 0.13 -42.50
N ASN A 421 -11.78 1.13 -41.69
CA ASN A 421 -10.95 2.28 -42.05
C ASN A 421 -9.66 2.34 -41.21
N THR A 422 -9.13 3.54 -40.98
CA THR A 422 -8.00 3.79 -40.09
C THR A 422 -8.47 3.73 -38.64
N SER A 423 -7.86 2.87 -37.82
CA SER A 423 -8.17 2.80 -36.39
C SER A 423 -7.55 3.99 -35.64
N THR A 424 -8.33 4.59 -34.75
CA THR A 424 -7.91 5.71 -33.89
C THR A 424 -8.29 5.43 -32.44
N PRO A 425 -7.59 6.02 -31.45
CA PRO A 425 -8.00 5.95 -30.05
C PRO A 425 -9.41 6.52 -29.84
N ILE A 426 -10.11 6.00 -28.83
CA ILE A 426 -11.44 6.45 -28.41
C ILE A 426 -11.37 6.92 -26.97
N ALA A 427 -11.88 8.12 -26.68
CA ALA A 427 -11.90 8.69 -25.34
C ALA A 427 -13.31 8.74 -24.76
N PHE A 428 -13.41 8.49 -23.45
CA PHE A 428 -14.63 8.63 -22.67
C PHE A 428 -14.47 9.75 -21.65
N ILE A 429 -15.36 10.74 -21.72
CA ILE A 429 -15.38 11.88 -20.80
C ILE A 429 -16.68 11.96 -20.02
N ALA A 430 -16.56 12.39 -18.77
CA ALA A 430 -17.70 12.67 -17.90
C ALA A 430 -17.22 13.41 -16.66
N GLU A 431 -18.13 14.13 -16.01
CA GLU A 431 -17.90 14.63 -14.66
C GLU A 431 -17.57 13.49 -13.68
N SER A 432 -16.92 13.84 -12.57
CA SER A 432 -16.67 12.92 -11.47
C SER A 432 -18.00 12.38 -10.90
N GLY A 433 -18.05 11.08 -10.58
CA GLY A 433 -19.26 10.43 -10.06
C GLY A 433 -20.27 9.94 -11.11
N CYS A 434 -20.09 10.24 -12.40
CA CYS A 434 -20.96 9.76 -13.49
C CYS A 434 -20.75 8.27 -13.86
N GLY A 435 -19.96 7.49 -13.13
CA GLY A 435 -19.80 6.05 -13.39
C GLY A 435 -18.98 5.67 -14.63
N LYS A 436 -17.93 6.46 -14.97
CA LYS A 436 -17.00 6.15 -16.08
C LYS A 436 -16.29 4.82 -15.88
N THR A 437 -15.70 4.60 -14.70
CA THR A 437 -15.00 3.37 -14.33
C THR A 437 -15.89 2.13 -14.44
N SER A 438 -17.13 2.21 -13.96
CA SER A 438 -18.11 1.12 -14.12
C SER A 438 -18.45 0.86 -15.59
N PHE A 439 -18.54 1.91 -16.41
CA PHE A 439 -18.72 1.77 -17.85
C PHE A 439 -17.50 1.12 -18.52
N MET A 440 -16.27 1.49 -18.17
CA MET A 440 -15.04 0.87 -18.70
C MET A 440 -14.95 -0.62 -18.36
N ALA A 441 -15.29 -0.99 -17.12
CA ALA A 441 -15.35 -2.38 -16.69
C ALA A 441 -16.45 -3.15 -17.46
N ARG A 442 -17.64 -2.55 -17.65
CA ARG A 442 -18.71 -3.15 -18.45
C ARG A 442 -18.31 -3.30 -19.91
N LEU A 443 -17.70 -2.29 -20.52
CA LEU A 443 -17.23 -2.33 -21.89
C LEU A 443 -16.21 -3.45 -22.10
N ALA A 444 -15.25 -3.63 -21.18
CA ALA A 444 -14.30 -4.75 -21.26
C ALA A 444 -15.00 -6.12 -21.26
N LYS A 445 -16.07 -6.27 -20.47
CA LYS A 445 -16.91 -7.48 -20.46
C LYS A 445 -17.67 -7.66 -21.78
N GLU A 446 -18.30 -6.60 -22.29
CA GLU A 446 -19.02 -6.64 -23.57
C GLU A 446 -18.10 -6.91 -24.76
N LEU A 447 -16.88 -6.37 -24.77
CA LEU A 447 -15.89 -6.64 -25.83
C LEU A 447 -15.54 -8.13 -25.91
N ARG A 448 -15.48 -8.84 -24.79
CA ARG A 448 -15.31 -10.31 -24.78
C ARG A 448 -16.57 -11.04 -25.26
N ILE A 449 -17.76 -10.47 -25.08
CA ILE A 449 -19.01 -11.06 -25.60
C ILE A 449 -19.10 -10.85 -27.11
N TRP A 450 -18.87 -9.62 -27.59
CA TRP A 450 -18.88 -9.28 -29.01
C TRP A 450 -17.73 -9.94 -29.78
N TYR A 451 -16.58 -10.14 -29.11
CA TYR A 451 -15.38 -10.74 -29.68
C TYR A 451 -14.77 -11.80 -28.72
N PRO A 452 -15.35 -13.02 -28.65
CA PRO A 452 -14.96 -14.08 -27.69
C PRO A 452 -13.49 -14.50 -27.73
N GLU A 453 -12.87 -14.34 -28.89
CA GLU A 453 -11.49 -14.73 -29.13
C GLU A 453 -10.49 -13.56 -29.03
N SER A 454 -10.96 -12.35 -28.72
CA SER A 454 -10.12 -11.15 -28.60
C SER A 454 -9.41 -11.07 -27.26
N ALA A 455 -8.24 -10.44 -27.27
CA ALA A 455 -7.55 -10.05 -26.04
C ALA A 455 -8.04 -8.67 -25.57
N VAL A 456 -8.35 -8.54 -24.29
CA VAL A 456 -8.90 -7.31 -23.68
C VAL A 456 -8.04 -6.90 -22.49
N PHE A 457 -7.10 -6.00 -22.69
CA PHE A 457 -6.22 -5.53 -21.62
C PHE A 457 -6.89 -4.35 -20.93
N ILE A 458 -7.24 -4.49 -19.65
CA ILE A 458 -7.78 -3.40 -18.85
C ILE A 458 -6.79 -3.00 -17.77
N ARG A 459 -6.60 -1.68 -17.58
CA ARG A 459 -5.83 -1.07 -16.48
C ARG A 459 -6.65 0.04 -15.86
N PHE A 460 -6.85 -0.05 -14.55
CA PHE A 460 -7.46 1.01 -13.73
C PHE A 460 -6.34 1.82 -13.10
N LEU A 461 -6.11 3.02 -13.63
CA LEU A 461 -4.93 3.82 -13.29
C LEU A 461 -5.03 4.39 -11.87
N GLY A 462 -3.90 4.43 -11.16
CA GLY A 462 -3.82 4.84 -9.75
C GLY A 462 -4.40 3.83 -8.74
N THR A 463 -4.64 2.57 -9.15
CA THR A 463 -5.25 1.55 -8.25
C THR A 463 -4.27 0.45 -7.79
N SER A 464 -3.16 0.25 -8.50
CA SER A 464 -2.04 -0.64 -8.16
C SER A 464 -0.70 0.10 -8.31
N ALA A 465 0.36 -0.42 -7.69
CA ALA A 465 1.70 0.20 -7.78
C ALA A 465 2.23 0.34 -9.23
N PRO A 466 2.09 -0.65 -10.14
CA PRO A 466 2.48 -0.48 -11.55
C PRO A 466 1.57 0.46 -12.37
N SER A 467 0.50 0.99 -11.76
CA SER A 467 -0.48 1.84 -12.43
C SER A 467 -0.43 3.31 -11.99
N THR A 468 0.58 3.72 -11.22
CA THR A 468 0.71 5.10 -10.70
C THR A 468 1.37 6.05 -11.69
N SER A 469 2.19 5.55 -12.62
CA SER A 469 2.83 6.34 -13.67
C SER A 469 2.60 5.72 -15.05
N ILE A 470 2.58 6.57 -16.09
CA ILE A 470 2.38 6.10 -17.48
C ILE A 470 3.51 5.17 -17.94
N GLU A 471 4.73 5.39 -17.45
CA GLU A 471 5.88 4.54 -17.75
C GLU A 471 5.66 3.10 -17.26
N LEU A 472 5.29 2.93 -15.99
CA LEU A 472 5.04 1.62 -15.40
C LEU A 472 3.86 0.89 -16.08
N VAL A 473 2.82 1.64 -16.47
CA VAL A 473 1.68 1.10 -17.22
C VAL A 473 2.13 0.57 -18.57
N ILE A 474 2.95 1.32 -19.32
CA ILE A 474 3.46 0.89 -20.62
C ILE A 474 4.37 -0.34 -20.46
N ARG A 475 5.23 -0.39 -19.42
CA ARG A 475 6.02 -1.60 -19.11
C ARG A 475 5.13 -2.81 -18.89
N SER A 476 4.10 -2.70 -18.04
CA SER A 476 3.12 -3.77 -17.78
C SER A 476 2.40 -4.22 -19.06
N LEU A 477 2.01 -3.30 -19.94
CA LEU A 477 1.41 -3.62 -21.23
C LEU A 477 2.39 -4.32 -22.19
N CYS A 478 3.64 -3.85 -22.25
CA CYS A 478 4.69 -4.47 -23.06
C CYS A 478 4.96 -5.91 -22.63
N THR A 479 5.03 -6.18 -21.33
CA THR A 479 5.16 -7.54 -20.79
C THR A 479 3.98 -8.40 -21.24
N GLN A 480 2.73 -7.94 -21.04
CA GLN A 480 1.54 -8.69 -21.45
C GLN A 480 1.48 -8.95 -22.96
N LEU A 481 1.87 -7.98 -23.78
CA LEU A 481 1.97 -8.13 -25.23
C LEU A 481 3.01 -9.17 -25.63
N THR A 482 4.15 -9.20 -24.95
CA THR A 482 5.24 -10.16 -25.20
C THR A 482 4.81 -11.57 -24.84
N THR A 483 4.18 -11.75 -23.68
CA THR A 483 3.70 -13.07 -23.26
C THR A 483 2.64 -13.64 -24.22
N LEU A 484 1.82 -12.79 -24.84
CA LEU A 484 0.79 -13.23 -25.79
C LEU A 484 1.24 -13.39 -27.24
N TYR A 485 2.17 -12.55 -27.70
CA TYR A 485 2.52 -12.42 -29.12
C TYR A 485 4.02 -12.55 -29.41
N GLY A 486 4.85 -12.82 -28.39
CA GLY A 486 6.30 -12.78 -28.45
C GLY A 486 6.99 -14.06 -28.94
N HIS A 487 6.37 -15.25 -28.85
CA HIS A 487 6.99 -16.47 -29.39
C HIS A 487 6.96 -16.48 -30.92
N ASP A 488 8.12 -16.75 -31.51
CA ASP A 488 8.33 -16.96 -32.94
C ASP A 488 8.27 -18.48 -33.20
N ASP A 489 7.31 -18.90 -34.02
CA ASP A 489 7.40 -20.16 -34.76
C ASP A 489 8.31 -19.87 -35.98
N ASP A 490 9.63 -19.88 -35.76
CA ASP A 490 10.65 -19.88 -36.82
C ASP A 490 11.18 -21.33 -37.04
N ASP A 491 10.26 -22.29 -37.22
CA ASP A 491 10.56 -23.71 -37.49
C ASP A 491 10.29 -24.12 -38.96
N ASP A 492 10.45 -23.19 -39.92
CA ASP A 492 10.28 -23.50 -41.35
C ASP A 492 11.49 -23.14 -42.25
N ASP A 493 12.66 -22.83 -41.68
CA ASP A 493 13.91 -22.76 -42.45
C ASP A 493 15.00 -23.67 -41.83
N ASP A 494 15.26 -24.75 -42.58
CA ASP A 494 16.30 -25.75 -42.43
C ASP A 494 17.70 -25.09 -42.39
N ASP A 495 18.32 -25.00 -41.20
CA ASP A 495 19.77 -25.19 -41.03
C ASP A 495 20.12 -25.31 -39.53
N GLY A 496 20.51 -26.53 -39.14
CA GLY A 496 20.78 -26.91 -37.76
C GLY A 496 21.93 -26.14 -37.11
N LYS A 497 21.60 -25.26 -36.15
CA LYS A 497 22.43 -24.97 -34.98
C LYS A 497 21.55 -24.86 -33.74
N ASN A 498 21.71 -25.85 -32.86
CA ASN A 498 21.16 -25.83 -31.50
C ASN A 498 21.60 -24.58 -30.74
N SER A 499 20.68 -23.66 -30.48
CA SER A 499 20.78 -22.68 -29.41
C SER A 499 19.57 -22.83 -28.47
N ASN A 500 19.74 -23.69 -27.46
CA ASN A 500 18.94 -23.61 -26.25
C ASN A 500 19.35 -22.33 -25.51
N SER A 501 18.62 -21.24 -25.72
CA SER A 501 18.67 -20.04 -24.88
C SER A 501 17.25 -19.67 -24.47
N ASN A 502 16.85 -20.11 -23.28
CA ASN A 502 15.65 -19.68 -22.57
C ASN A 502 15.90 -18.32 -21.86
N ASP A 503 16.55 -17.38 -22.54
CA ASP A 503 16.93 -16.06 -22.00
C ASP A 503 16.09 -14.97 -22.67
N GLY A 504 14.77 -15.04 -22.53
CA GLY A 504 13.84 -14.11 -23.19
C GLY A 504 13.09 -13.15 -22.26
N ASP A 505 13.26 -13.27 -20.94
CA ASP A 505 12.42 -12.56 -19.97
C ASP A 505 13.12 -11.39 -19.25
N GLU A 506 14.39 -11.06 -19.55
CA GLU A 506 15.17 -10.13 -18.71
C GLU A 506 15.56 -8.77 -19.33
N ASP A 507 15.40 -8.55 -20.65
CA ASP A 507 15.96 -7.36 -21.34
C ASP A 507 15.14 -6.05 -21.24
N ASN A 508 14.07 -5.97 -20.45
CA ASN A 508 13.15 -4.81 -20.48
C ASN A 508 13.23 -3.84 -19.28
N GLU A 509 14.13 -4.05 -18.31
CA GLU A 509 14.17 -3.21 -17.10
C GLU A 509 14.96 -1.90 -17.31
N SER A 510 16.03 -1.89 -18.12
CA SER A 510 16.91 -0.72 -18.32
C SER A 510 16.66 0.00 -19.67
N SER A 511 15.48 0.64 -19.83
CA SER A 511 15.20 1.46 -21.03
C SER A 511 14.67 2.84 -20.67
N THR A 512 15.18 3.89 -21.35
CA THR A 512 14.65 5.26 -21.24
C THR A 512 13.18 5.30 -21.66
N PHE A 513 12.37 6.22 -21.11
CA PHE A 513 10.94 6.33 -21.45
C PHE A 513 10.69 6.37 -22.98
N SER A 514 11.50 7.13 -23.73
CA SER A 514 11.42 7.17 -25.20
C SER A 514 11.69 5.83 -25.87
N SER A 515 12.65 5.05 -25.35
CA SER A 515 12.95 3.70 -25.85
C SER A 515 11.81 2.74 -25.53
N LEU A 516 11.27 2.80 -24.31
CA LEU A 516 10.10 2.02 -23.89
C LEU A 516 8.89 2.31 -24.77
N VAL A 517 8.60 3.58 -25.06
CA VAL A 517 7.52 4.00 -25.96
C VAL A 517 7.75 3.44 -27.37
N ARG A 518 8.99 3.47 -27.88
CA ARG A 518 9.32 2.87 -29.19
C ARG A 518 9.04 1.37 -29.20
N ILE A 519 9.49 0.65 -28.17
CA ILE A 519 9.23 -0.79 -27.98
C ILE A 519 7.73 -1.07 -27.95
N PHE A 520 6.96 -0.27 -27.21
CA PHE A 520 5.51 -0.39 -27.14
C PHE A 520 4.87 -0.23 -28.53
N HIS A 521 5.24 0.82 -29.27
CA HIS A 521 4.72 1.05 -30.63
C HIS A 521 5.08 -0.08 -31.59
N ASP A 522 6.30 -0.61 -31.51
CA ASP A 522 6.76 -1.69 -32.36
C ASP A 522 6.03 -3.01 -32.05
N LYS A 523 5.78 -3.31 -30.75
CA LYS A 523 4.95 -4.45 -30.35
C LYS A 523 3.50 -4.30 -30.83
N LEU A 524 2.89 -3.12 -30.75
CA LEU A 524 1.55 -2.89 -31.32
C LEU A 524 1.52 -3.14 -32.84
N LYS A 525 2.56 -2.71 -33.57
CA LYS A 525 2.68 -2.98 -35.01
C LYS A 525 2.88 -4.47 -35.30
N LEU A 526 3.64 -5.19 -34.46
CA LEU A 526 3.89 -6.63 -34.59
C LEU A 526 2.58 -7.44 -34.51
N VAL A 527 1.68 -7.07 -33.59
CA VAL A 527 0.34 -7.69 -33.48
C VAL A 527 -0.39 -7.66 -34.82
N SER A 528 -0.27 -6.57 -35.57
CA SER A 528 -0.85 -6.44 -36.92
C SER A 528 -0.09 -7.29 -37.96
N LYS A 529 1.25 -7.32 -37.91
CA LYS A 529 2.11 -8.07 -38.86
C LYS A 529 2.00 -9.60 -38.74
N LYS A 530 2.11 -10.17 -37.53
CA LYS A 530 1.98 -11.64 -37.30
C LYS A 530 0.64 -12.16 -37.82
N ARG A 531 -0.41 -11.33 -37.81
CA ARG A 531 -1.76 -11.68 -38.29
C ARG A 531 -1.93 -11.60 -39.80
N LEU A 532 -1.14 -10.80 -40.53
CA LEU A 532 -1.12 -10.82 -42.00
C LEU A 532 -0.66 -12.18 -42.56
N LYS A 533 0.20 -12.93 -41.84
CA LYS A 533 0.53 -14.33 -42.16
C LYS A 533 -0.69 -15.27 -41.99
N ILE A 534 -1.53 -15.06 -40.98
CA ILE A 534 -2.73 -15.88 -40.67
C ILE A 534 -3.89 -15.62 -41.65
N ILE A 535 -4.04 -14.40 -42.18
CA ILE A 535 -5.10 -14.02 -43.14
C ILE A 535 -5.09 -14.90 -44.41
N ARG A 536 -3.95 -15.50 -44.77
CA ARG A 536 -3.85 -16.50 -45.85
C ARG A 536 -4.72 -17.76 -45.60
N LYS A 537 -5.19 -18.01 -44.38
CA LYS A 537 -6.04 -19.15 -43.96
C LYS A 537 -7.56 -18.85 -43.86
N LYS A 538 -8.08 -17.74 -44.42
CA LYS A 538 -9.53 -17.37 -44.43
C LYS A 538 -10.22 -17.24 -43.04
N VAL A 539 -9.50 -16.90 -41.98
CA VAL A 539 -10.09 -16.61 -40.65
C VAL A 539 -10.07 -15.09 -40.40
N ARG A 540 -11.18 -14.51 -39.92
CA ARG A 540 -11.22 -13.09 -39.53
C ARG A 540 -10.24 -12.82 -38.37
N PRO A 541 -9.41 -11.75 -38.42
CA PRO A 541 -8.44 -11.46 -37.38
C PRO A 541 -9.12 -11.15 -36.05
N LYS A 542 -8.60 -11.73 -34.96
CA LYS A 542 -9.06 -11.48 -33.58
C LYS A 542 -8.57 -10.09 -33.15
N PRO A 543 -9.39 -9.10 -32.79
CA PRO A 543 -8.89 -7.76 -32.41
C PRO A 543 -8.15 -7.77 -31.06
N LEU A 544 -7.31 -6.76 -30.83
CA LEU A 544 -6.72 -6.43 -29.53
C LEU A 544 -7.38 -5.15 -29.00
N PHE A 545 -7.90 -5.21 -27.79
CA PHE A 545 -8.48 -4.07 -27.08
C PHE A 545 -7.62 -3.70 -25.87
N ILE A 546 -7.28 -2.43 -25.72
CA ILE A 546 -6.59 -1.89 -24.55
C ILE A 546 -7.47 -0.80 -23.94
N LEU A 547 -7.81 -0.91 -22.66
CA LEU A 547 -8.65 0.02 -21.92
C LEU A 547 -7.83 0.62 -20.77
N LEU A 548 -7.66 1.94 -20.80
CA LEU A 548 -6.98 2.71 -19.78
C LEU A 548 -8.00 3.62 -19.08
N ASP A 549 -8.41 3.25 -17.87
CA ASP A 549 -9.40 4.01 -17.10
C ASP A 549 -8.71 5.05 -16.20
N ALA A 550 -9.22 6.28 -16.26
CA ALA A 550 -8.88 7.41 -15.39
C ALA A 550 -7.41 7.86 -15.49
N ILE A 551 -6.96 8.28 -16.68
CA ILE A 551 -5.62 8.88 -16.87
C ILE A 551 -5.39 10.08 -15.93
N ASP A 552 -6.47 10.77 -15.55
CA ASP A 552 -6.45 11.85 -14.55
C ASP A 552 -5.99 11.44 -13.13
N GLN A 553 -5.86 10.14 -12.84
CA GLN A 553 -5.44 9.60 -11.54
C GLN A 553 -3.96 9.18 -11.50
N LEU A 554 -3.19 9.39 -12.57
CA LEU A 554 -1.75 9.15 -12.55
C LEU A 554 -1.04 10.24 -11.73
N ASP A 555 -0.03 9.85 -10.96
CA ASP A 555 0.78 10.75 -10.11
C ASP A 555 1.71 11.58 -11.00
N ASP A 556 1.19 12.66 -11.57
CA ASP A 556 1.83 13.35 -12.68
C ASP A 556 2.92 14.34 -12.24
N THR A 557 3.97 13.79 -11.66
CA THR A 557 5.20 14.50 -11.34
C THR A 557 5.97 14.98 -12.58
N SER A 558 5.66 14.45 -13.77
CA SER A 558 6.42 14.66 -15.00
C SER A 558 5.60 15.16 -16.21
N LYS A 559 4.28 15.35 -16.10
CA LYS A 559 3.37 15.88 -17.14
C LYS A 559 3.31 15.08 -18.45
N TYR A 560 3.97 13.92 -18.55
CA TYR A 560 3.98 13.11 -19.77
C TYR A 560 2.63 12.44 -20.05
N SER A 561 1.83 12.20 -19.00
CA SER A 561 0.57 11.47 -19.13
C SER A 561 -0.44 12.18 -20.05
N PHE A 562 -0.54 13.52 -19.93
CA PHE A 562 -1.43 14.36 -20.74
C PHE A 562 -0.83 14.81 -22.08
N GLN A 563 0.46 14.57 -22.30
CA GLN A 563 1.11 14.77 -23.60
C GLN A 563 0.87 13.54 -24.49
N PHE A 564 -0.36 13.34 -24.95
CA PHE A 564 -0.74 12.14 -25.71
C PHE A 564 0.19 11.83 -26.90
N ASP A 565 0.66 12.85 -27.64
CA ASP A 565 1.59 12.68 -28.76
C ASP A 565 2.96 12.08 -28.34
N SER A 566 3.34 12.15 -27.06
CA SER A 566 4.64 11.65 -26.58
C SER A 566 4.69 10.13 -26.44
N TRP A 567 3.54 9.45 -26.28
CA TRP A 567 3.50 8.02 -25.98
C TRP A 567 2.38 7.25 -26.70
N LEU A 568 1.31 7.91 -27.16
CA LEU A 568 0.15 7.28 -27.79
C LEU A 568 0.17 7.46 -29.31
N LEU A 569 -0.12 6.39 -30.05
CA LEU A 569 -0.28 6.46 -31.51
C LEU A 569 -1.66 7.03 -31.88
N ARG A 570 -1.67 8.13 -32.63
CA ARG A 570 -2.90 8.69 -33.23
C ARG A 570 -3.58 7.73 -34.20
N PHE A 571 -2.78 7.08 -35.03
CA PHE A 571 -3.24 6.07 -35.98
C PHE A 571 -2.77 4.70 -35.48
N LEU A 572 -3.74 3.90 -35.03
CA LEU A 572 -3.50 2.59 -34.47
C LEU A 572 -3.30 1.56 -35.60
N PRO A 573 -2.44 0.53 -35.38
CA PRO A 573 -2.36 -0.60 -36.28
C PRO A 573 -3.72 -1.28 -36.48
N ARG A 574 -3.88 -1.98 -37.61
CA ARG A 574 -5.15 -2.64 -37.96
C ARG A 574 -5.55 -3.65 -36.87
N ASP A 575 -6.84 -3.65 -36.50
CA ASP A 575 -7.45 -4.47 -35.45
C ASP A 575 -6.85 -4.27 -34.05
N VAL A 576 -6.19 -3.13 -33.81
CA VAL A 576 -5.81 -2.63 -32.48
C VAL A 576 -6.71 -1.44 -32.13
N HIS A 577 -7.31 -1.48 -30.94
CA HIS A 577 -8.23 -0.46 -30.44
C HIS A 577 -7.81 -0.07 -29.03
N ILE A 578 -7.60 1.23 -28.81
CA ILE A 578 -7.25 1.78 -27.50
C ILE A 578 -8.38 2.69 -27.02
N PHE A 579 -8.88 2.43 -25.83
CA PHE A 579 -9.88 3.21 -25.13
C PHE A 579 -9.26 3.89 -23.92
N ILE A 580 -9.60 5.16 -23.73
CA ILE A 580 -9.07 5.97 -22.64
C ILE A 580 -10.24 6.65 -21.94
N SER A 581 -10.21 6.78 -20.62
CA SER A 581 -11.16 7.63 -19.89
C SER A 581 -10.46 8.72 -19.08
N PHE A 582 -11.08 9.89 -18.98
CA PHE A 582 -10.61 10.99 -18.13
C PHE A 582 -11.73 11.96 -17.74
N ILE A 583 -11.48 12.78 -16.72
CA ILE A 583 -12.33 13.95 -16.41
C ILE A 583 -11.97 15.09 -17.37
N PRO A 584 -12.95 15.87 -17.90
CA PRO A 584 -12.68 16.94 -18.87
C PRO A 584 -11.64 17.98 -18.40
N THR A 585 -11.69 18.33 -17.11
CA THR A 585 -10.88 19.39 -16.50
C THR A 585 -10.40 18.99 -15.11
N ILE A 586 -9.13 19.31 -14.80
CA ILE A 586 -8.51 19.14 -13.47
C ILE A 586 -7.75 20.43 -13.15
N GLU A 587 -8.03 21.08 -12.02
CA GLU A 587 -7.22 22.21 -11.52
C GLU A 587 -6.91 23.28 -12.60
N HIS A 588 -7.94 23.60 -13.42
CA HIS A 588 -7.89 24.52 -14.57
C HIS A 588 -7.18 24.01 -15.83
N PHE A 589 -6.65 22.80 -15.83
CA PHE A 589 -6.09 22.12 -17.01
C PHE A 589 -7.20 21.42 -17.80
N ASN A 590 -7.37 21.78 -19.08
CA ASN A 590 -8.41 21.20 -19.96
C ASN A 590 -7.86 20.02 -20.76
N ILE A 591 -8.09 18.81 -20.25
CA ILE A 591 -7.62 17.55 -20.84
C ILE A 591 -8.41 17.24 -22.13
N LYS A 592 -9.70 17.59 -22.16
CA LYS A 592 -10.54 17.42 -23.35
C LYS A 592 -9.92 18.14 -24.55
N ASP A 593 -9.52 19.39 -24.39
CA ASP A 593 -8.95 20.18 -25.48
C ASP A 593 -7.61 19.60 -25.96
N LEU A 594 -6.77 19.11 -25.04
CA LEU A 594 -5.50 18.46 -25.39
C LEU A 594 -5.71 17.15 -26.16
N PHE A 595 -6.68 16.34 -25.75
CA PHE A 595 -7.03 15.13 -26.48
C PHE A 595 -7.60 15.45 -27.87
N LEU A 596 -8.46 16.47 -27.98
CA LEU A 596 -8.98 16.91 -29.28
C LEU A 596 -7.88 17.46 -30.18
N GLN A 597 -6.95 18.26 -29.64
CA GLN A 597 -5.76 18.71 -30.39
C GLN A 597 -4.93 17.53 -30.91
N PHE A 598 -4.70 16.53 -30.05
CA PHE A 598 -4.07 15.27 -30.43
C PHE A 598 -4.85 14.55 -31.55
N MET A 599 -6.18 14.58 -31.52
CA MET A 599 -7.04 13.98 -32.54
C MET A 599 -7.36 14.88 -33.74
N ARG A 600 -6.69 16.04 -33.88
CA ARG A 600 -6.98 17.05 -34.92
C ARG A 600 -8.45 17.51 -34.94
N ASN A 601 -9.04 17.65 -33.75
CA ASN A 601 -10.42 18.06 -33.48
C ASN A 601 -11.48 17.10 -34.09
N ASP A 602 -11.17 15.81 -34.18
CA ASP A 602 -12.16 14.78 -34.52
C ASP A 602 -13.02 14.39 -33.30
N ASP A 603 -14.15 15.09 -33.13
CA ASP A 603 -15.13 14.83 -32.05
C ASP A 603 -15.76 13.43 -32.13
N SER A 604 -15.69 12.72 -33.26
CA SER A 604 -16.25 11.37 -33.40
C SER A 604 -15.50 10.30 -32.60
N THR A 605 -14.36 10.67 -32.02
CA THR A 605 -13.53 9.81 -31.16
C THR A 605 -13.79 10.03 -29.67
N LEU A 606 -14.62 11.03 -29.33
CA LEU A 606 -14.89 11.45 -27.97
C LEU A 606 -16.34 11.16 -27.59
N PHE A 607 -16.54 10.25 -26.64
CA PHE A 607 -17.85 9.87 -26.14
C PHE A 607 -18.09 10.46 -24.74
N THR A 608 -19.25 11.06 -24.54
CA THR A 608 -19.65 11.53 -23.20
C THR A 608 -20.45 10.46 -22.50
N VAL A 609 -20.05 10.08 -21.28
CA VAL A 609 -20.83 9.15 -20.46
C VAL A 609 -22.00 9.94 -19.84
N PRO A 610 -23.26 9.61 -20.19
CA PRO A 610 -24.41 10.40 -19.77
C PRO A 610 -24.73 10.22 -18.28
N ARG A 611 -25.52 11.16 -17.75
CA ARG A 611 -26.18 11.03 -16.45
C ARG A 611 -27.23 9.90 -16.50
N LEU A 612 -27.68 9.44 -15.35
CA LEU A 612 -28.68 8.36 -15.28
C LEU A 612 -30.04 8.85 -15.80
N ARG A 613 -30.75 8.00 -16.54
CA ARG A 613 -32.15 8.24 -16.90
C ARG A 613 -33.05 7.90 -15.70
N PRO A 614 -34.25 8.50 -15.58
CA PRO A 614 -35.18 8.18 -14.48
C PRO A 614 -35.48 6.68 -14.34
N ASN A 615 -35.69 5.98 -15.46
CA ASN A 615 -35.91 4.53 -15.45
C ASN A 615 -34.69 3.76 -14.91
N ASP A 616 -33.47 4.16 -15.31
CA ASP A 616 -32.25 3.53 -14.80
C ASP A 616 -32.11 3.77 -13.28
N CYS A 617 -32.49 4.96 -12.78
CA CYS A 617 -32.51 5.27 -11.35
C CYS A 617 -33.48 4.36 -10.59
N GLU A 618 -34.71 4.17 -11.10
CA GLU A 618 -35.68 3.27 -10.48
C GLU A 618 -35.17 1.83 -10.39
N ASP A 619 -34.58 1.31 -11.48
CA ASP A 619 -34.03 -0.05 -11.50
C ASP A 619 -32.88 -0.21 -10.50
N ILE A 620 -32.00 0.80 -10.40
CA ILE A 620 -30.91 0.83 -9.40
C ILE A 620 -31.47 0.86 -7.99
N ILE A 621 -32.48 1.69 -7.69
CA ILE A 621 -33.11 1.78 -6.36
C ILE A 621 -33.71 0.43 -5.98
N ARG A 622 -34.53 -0.15 -6.85
CA ARG A 622 -35.22 -1.43 -6.59
C ARG A 622 -34.22 -2.57 -6.42
N SER A 623 -33.26 -2.71 -7.33
CA SER A 623 -32.26 -3.78 -7.23
C SER A 623 -31.36 -3.62 -6.01
N SER A 624 -30.95 -2.39 -5.67
CA SER A 624 -30.11 -2.15 -4.49
C SER A 624 -30.85 -2.44 -3.19
N LEU A 625 -32.10 -1.97 -3.06
CA LEU A 625 -32.92 -2.24 -1.88
C LEU A 625 -33.19 -3.74 -1.72
N GLN A 626 -33.54 -4.44 -2.82
CA GLN A 626 -33.70 -5.90 -2.82
C GLN A 626 -32.42 -6.62 -2.38
N ALA A 627 -31.25 -6.19 -2.86
CA ALA A 627 -29.97 -6.80 -2.45
C ALA A 627 -29.67 -6.62 -0.95
N TYR A 628 -30.21 -5.58 -0.32
CA TYR A 628 -30.14 -5.36 1.13
C TYR A 628 -31.32 -5.97 1.90
N ASN A 629 -32.21 -6.73 1.25
CA ASN A 629 -33.46 -7.23 1.83
C ASN A 629 -34.32 -6.09 2.42
N ARG A 630 -34.38 -4.96 1.71
CA ARG A 630 -35.15 -3.76 2.07
C ARG A 630 -36.20 -3.44 1.01
N GLN A 631 -37.25 -2.75 1.43
CA GLN A 631 -38.25 -2.09 0.61
C GLN A 631 -38.61 -0.73 1.25
N LEU A 632 -39.21 0.16 0.46
CA LEU A 632 -39.65 1.48 0.94
C LEU A 632 -41.17 1.61 0.81
N THR A 633 -41.79 2.41 1.67
CA THR A 633 -43.19 2.81 1.48
C THR A 633 -43.33 3.67 0.22
N SER A 634 -44.54 3.77 -0.34
CA SER A 634 -44.77 4.58 -1.54
C SER A 634 -44.37 6.05 -1.34
N GLU A 635 -44.60 6.62 -0.16
CA GLU A 635 -44.20 7.99 0.19
C GLU A 635 -42.68 8.15 0.24
N GLN A 636 -41.98 7.21 0.92
CA GLN A 636 -40.52 7.20 1.01
C GLN A 636 -39.86 7.04 -0.37
N TYR A 637 -40.42 6.17 -1.21
CA TYR A 637 -39.92 5.93 -2.56
C TYR A 637 -40.06 7.17 -3.45
N ILE A 638 -41.23 7.83 -3.42
CA ILE A 638 -41.45 9.08 -4.17
C ILE A 638 -40.49 10.17 -3.71
N TYR A 639 -40.32 10.33 -2.40
CA TYR A 639 -39.38 11.32 -1.86
C TYR A 639 -37.95 11.06 -2.32
N LEU A 640 -37.46 9.81 -2.23
CA LEU A 640 -36.13 9.44 -2.73
C LEU A 640 -35.97 9.72 -4.24
N LEU A 641 -36.95 9.33 -5.06
CA LEU A 641 -36.88 9.51 -6.51
C LEU A 641 -36.84 10.99 -6.91
N THR A 642 -37.74 11.80 -6.34
CA THR A 642 -37.78 13.26 -6.62
C THR A 642 -36.50 13.98 -6.21
N THR A 643 -35.83 13.55 -5.14
CA THR A 643 -34.52 14.12 -4.76
C THR A 643 -33.41 13.70 -5.73
N VAL A 644 -33.38 12.44 -6.18
CA VAL A 644 -32.38 11.94 -7.14
C VAL A 644 -32.50 12.66 -8.49
N GLU A 645 -33.71 13.00 -8.93
CA GLU A 645 -33.96 13.72 -10.19
C GLU A 645 -33.27 15.09 -10.23
N GLN A 646 -33.02 15.72 -9.08
CA GLN A 646 -32.30 16.99 -9.00
C GLN A 646 -30.81 16.84 -9.35
N ASN A 647 -30.22 15.66 -9.10
CA ASN A 647 -28.82 15.35 -9.38
C ASN A 647 -28.63 13.87 -9.76
N PRO A 648 -28.93 13.46 -11.01
CA PRO A 648 -28.99 12.06 -11.43
C PRO A 648 -27.60 11.45 -11.69
N LYS A 649 -26.72 11.54 -10.69
CA LYS A 649 -25.38 10.95 -10.68
C LYS A 649 -25.42 9.62 -9.89
N PRO A 650 -24.81 8.54 -10.43
CA PRO A 650 -24.74 7.24 -9.74
C PRO A 650 -24.19 7.32 -8.30
N LEU A 651 -23.16 8.14 -8.06
CA LEU A 651 -22.61 8.30 -6.71
C LEU A 651 -23.62 8.93 -5.74
N TYR A 652 -24.34 9.96 -6.19
CA TYR A 652 -25.35 10.62 -5.37
C TYR A 652 -26.50 9.66 -5.07
N LEU A 653 -26.97 8.94 -6.08
CA LEU A 653 -27.98 7.89 -5.89
C LEU A 653 -27.53 6.83 -4.88
N LYS A 654 -26.28 6.34 -4.96
CA LYS A 654 -25.73 5.39 -3.98
C LYS A 654 -25.77 5.96 -2.55
N LEU A 655 -25.34 7.21 -2.37
CA LEU A 655 -25.37 7.89 -1.06
C LEU A 655 -26.78 8.02 -0.49
N LEU A 656 -27.76 8.38 -1.34
CA LEU A 656 -29.15 8.49 -0.91
C LEU A 656 -29.77 7.13 -0.60
N ILE A 657 -29.47 6.08 -1.37
CA ILE A 657 -29.89 4.70 -1.06
C ILE A 657 -29.28 4.25 0.29
N ASP A 658 -28.02 4.59 0.56
CA ASP A 658 -27.35 4.29 1.82
C ASP A 658 -27.98 4.98 3.04
N ILE A 659 -28.60 6.14 2.84
CA ILE A 659 -29.43 6.83 3.85
C ILE A 659 -30.79 6.15 3.94
N ALA A 660 -31.47 5.98 2.80
CA ALA A 660 -32.83 5.47 2.72
C ALA A 660 -32.97 4.02 3.23
N ARG A 661 -31.94 3.18 3.05
CA ARG A 661 -31.95 1.81 3.59
C ARG A 661 -32.07 1.74 5.11
N ARG A 662 -31.76 2.84 5.83
CA ARG A 662 -31.89 2.94 7.29
C ARG A 662 -33.26 3.45 7.73
N TRP A 663 -34.12 3.88 6.80
CA TRP A 663 -35.47 4.33 7.14
C TRP A 663 -36.33 3.17 7.56
N THR A 664 -36.86 3.23 8.78
CA THR A 664 -37.81 2.26 9.31
C THR A 664 -39.25 2.67 8.98
N TYR A 665 -40.19 1.76 9.16
CA TYR A 665 -41.62 2.03 9.03
C TYR A 665 -42.18 2.97 10.15
N PHE A 666 -41.41 3.31 11.19
CA PHE A 666 -41.91 4.00 12.40
C PHE A 666 -42.11 5.52 12.23
N PRO A 667 -43.35 6.06 12.25
CA PRO A 667 -43.62 7.48 11.98
C PRO A 667 -43.28 8.44 13.14
N LYS A 668 -43.14 7.92 14.39
CA LYS A 668 -42.93 8.74 15.60
C LYS A 668 -41.46 8.86 16.05
N GLN A 669 -40.59 7.98 15.57
CA GLN A 669 -39.13 8.03 15.82
C GLN A 669 -38.38 8.76 14.69
N SER A 670 -39.03 8.92 13.54
CA SER A 670 -38.64 9.85 12.48
C SER A 670 -38.99 11.29 12.89
N THR A 671 -38.37 11.81 13.95
CA THR A 671 -38.37 13.26 14.18
C THR A 671 -37.71 13.95 12.99
N GLN A 672 -38.22 15.14 12.64
CA GLN A 672 -37.98 15.91 11.41
C GLN A 672 -36.51 16.12 10.97
N THR A 673 -35.52 15.71 11.77
CA THR A 673 -34.08 15.76 11.48
C THR A 673 -33.50 14.50 10.83
N THR A 674 -34.20 13.36 10.81
CA THR A 674 -33.65 12.07 10.28
C THR A 674 -34.06 11.74 8.85
N LEU A 675 -34.97 12.52 8.26
CA LEU A 675 -35.51 12.30 6.92
C LEU A 675 -35.03 13.32 5.89
N SER A 676 -34.25 14.35 6.22
CA SER A 676 -33.82 15.30 5.20
C SER A 676 -32.74 14.68 4.30
N LEU A 677 -33.13 14.33 3.07
CA LEU A 677 -32.16 13.94 2.07
C LEU A 677 -31.28 15.15 1.72
N PRO A 678 -29.95 14.98 1.67
CA PRO A 678 -29.02 16.05 1.29
C PRO A 678 -29.23 16.46 -0.16
N GLU A 679 -29.19 17.77 -0.48
CA GLU A 679 -29.38 18.27 -1.86
C GLU A 679 -28.17 18.03 -2.77
N THR A 680 -26.96 17.96 -2.19
CA THR A 680 -25.71 17.75 -2.93
C THR A 680 -24.90 16.55 -2.41
N ILE A 681 -23.91 16.12 -3.21
CA ILE A 681 -22.96 15.06 -2.80
C ILE A 681 -22.14 15.54 -1.60
N GLU A 682 -21.72 16.81 -1.62
CA GLU A 682 -20.96 17.43 -0.55
C GLU A 682 -21.75 17.44 0.77
N ASP A 683 -23.03 17.81 0.73
CA ASP A 683 -23.91 17.78 1.91
C ASP A 683 -24.12 16.36 2.43
N ALA A 684 -24.24 15.38 1.52
CA ALA A 684 -24.37 13.97 1.89
C ALA A 684 -23.13 13.43 2.62
N VAL A 685 -21.94 13.81 2.15
CA VAL A 685 -20.66 13.45 2.78
C VAL A 685 -20.52 14.15 4.13
N GLU A 686 -20.95 15.41 4.24
CA GLU A 686 -20.91 16.20 5.47
C GLU A 686 -21.85 15.63 6.55
N GLN A 687 -23.08 15.28 6.18
CA GLN A 687 -24.01 14.57 7.08
C GLN A 687 -23.45 13.21 7.52
N LEU A 688 -22.78 12.49 6.61
CA LEU A 688 -22.11 11.23 6.95
C LEU A 688 -21.01 11.45 7.99
N PHE A 689 -20.11 12.43 7.79
CA PHE A 689 -19.02 12.71 8.73
C PHE A 689 -19.54 13.15 10.10
N SER A 690 -20.51 14.07 10.14
CA SER A 690 -21.12 14.51 11.40
C SER A 690 -21.77 13.36 12.17
N ARG A 691 -22.44 12.44 11.46
CA ARG A 691 -23.03 11.24 12.09
C ARG A 691 -21.96 10.27 12.63
N LEU A 692 -20.83 10.12 11.93
CA LEU A 692 -19.72 9.28 12.41
C LEU A 692 -19.07 9.89 13.64
N GLU A 693 -18.78 11.19 13.64
CA GLU A 693 -18.22 11.93 14.77
C GLU A 693 -19.11 11.80 16.02
N ASN A 694 -20.43 11.92 15.85
CA ASN A 694 -21.39 11.76 16.96
C ASN A 694 -21.41 10.34 17.52
N ARG A 695 -21.24 9.31 16.67
CA ARG A 695 -21.33 7.90 17.09
C ARG A 695 -20.04 7.36 17.70
N HIS A 696 -18.90 7.67 17.09
CA HIS A 696 -17.62 7.02 17.43
C HIS A 696 -16.67 7.92 18.24
N GLY A 697 -17.04 9.18 18.44
CA GLY A 697 -16.15 10.19 19.02
C GLY A 697 -15.59 11.11 17.95
N LYS A 698 -15.52 12.40 18.27
CA LYS A 698 -15.15 13.43 17.31
C LYS A 698 -13.68 13.31 16.97
N GLU A 699 -12.79 13.38 17.96
CA GLU A 699 -11.35 13.35 17.72
C GLU A 699 -10.95 12.04 17.03
N PHE A 700 -11.46 10.90 17.50
CA PHE A 700 -11.19 9.60 16.90
C PHE A 700 -11.53 9.55 15.40
N VAL A 701 -12.70 10.06 15.00
CA VAL A 701 -13.12 10.07 13.59
C VAL A 701 -12.33 11.06 12.76
N GLN A 702 -12.07 12.27 13.27
CA GLN A 702 -11.35 13.30 12.53
C GLN A 702 -9.94 12.85 12.14
N TYR A 703 -9.18 12.30 13.08
CA TYR A 703 -7.85 11.75 12.79
C TYR A 703 -7.94 10.51 11.90
N SER A 704 -8.89 9.60 12.13
CA SER A 704 -9.02 8.39 11.30
C SER A 704 -9.26 8.71 9.82
N LEU A 705 -10.15 9.67 9.53
CA LEU A 705 -10.42 10.11 8.16
C LEU A 705 -9.25 10.94 7.60
N ALA A 706 -8.60 11.76 8.42
CA ALA A 706 -7.43 12.53 8.00
C ALA A 706 -6.24 11.63 7.62
N TYR A 707 -5.95 10.58 8.38
CA TYR A 707 -4.90 9.61 8.05
C TYR A 707 -5.17 8.86 6.74
N LEU A 708 -6.44 8.54 6.45
CA LEU A 708 -6.84 7.94 5.16
C LEU A 708 -6.51 8.84 3.95
N VAL A 709 -6.44 10.16 4.13
CA VAL A 709 -6.20 11.14 3.06
C VAL A 709 -4.76 11.62 3.00
N TYR A 710 -4.14 11.90 4.15
CA TYR A 710 -2.76 12.40 4.23
C TYR A 710 -1.70 11.28 4.20
N GLY A 711 -2.11 10.02 4.42
CA GLY A 711 -1.28 8.84 4.17
C GLY A 711 -0.92 8.70 2.69
N LEU A 712 0.34 8.33 2.38
CA LEU A 712 0.79 8.13 1.00
C LEU A 712 -0.08 7.05 0.31
N ASN A 713 -0.85 7.41 -0.70
CA ASN A 713 -1.81 6.54 -1.40
C ASN A 713 -2.89 5.92 -0.49
N GLY A 714 -3.10 6.48 0.71
CA GLY A 714 -3.92 5.93 1.78
C GLY A 714 -3.11 5.34 2.95
N ILE A 715 -3.76 4.55 3.79
CA ILE A 715 -3.17 3.94 5.00
C ILE A 715 -3.61 2.49 5.18
N SER A 716 -2.74 1.60 5.68
CA SER A 716 -3.15 0.23 6.05
C SER A 716 -3.97 0.22 7.36
N GLU A 717 -4.73 -0.85 7.63
CA GLU A 717 -5.44 -0.97 8.92
C GLU A 717 -4.48 -0.96 10.11
N ILE A 718 -3.29 -1.53 9.95
CA ILE A 718 -2.25 -1.57 10.97
C ILE A 718 -1.63 -0.19 11.17
N GLU A 719 -1.30 0.50 10.07
CA GLU A 719 -0.79 1.87 10.12
C GLU A 719 -1.83 2.80 10.78
N LEU A 720 -3.12 2.60 10.51
CA LEU A 720 -4.20 3.35 11.15
C LEU A 720 -4.26 3.10 12.67
N GLU A 721 -4.22 1.84 13.10
CA GLU A 721 -4.19 1.48 14.53
C GLU A 721 -2.95 2.06 15.24
N ASP A 722 -1.79 2.00 14.58
CA ASP A 722 -0.54 2.55 15.11
C ASP A 722 -0.62 4.09 15.22
N CYS A 723 -1.11 4.78 14.18
CA CYS A 723 -1.29 6.24 14.13
C CYS A 723 -2.27 6.75 15.20
N LEU A 724 -3.35 6.01 15.46
CA LEU A 724 -4.31 6.36 16.50
C LEU A 724 -3.74 6.10 17.91
N SER A 725 -2.82 5.14 18.05
CA SER A 725 -2.22 4.75 19.34
C SER A 725 -1.04 5.63 19.78
N ILE A 726 -0.38 6.33 18.86
CA ILE A 726 0.60 7.37 19.21
C ILE A 726 -0.06 8.72 19.49
N ASN A 727 -1.30 8.92 19.03
CA ASN A 727 -2.01 10.18 19.18
C ASN A 727 -2.62 10.32 20.59
N ASP A 728 -1.99 11.14 21.43
CA ASP A 728 -2.42 11.38 22.81
C ASP A 728 -3.80 12.07 22.89
N ILE A 729 -4.24 12.83 21.88
CA ILE A 729 -5.58 13.47 21.85
C ILE A 729 -6.66 12.41 21.69
N VAL A 730 -6.47 11.49 20.74
CA VAL A 730 -7.40 10.37 20.49
C VAL A 730 -7.47 9.45 21.70
N LEU A 731 -6.33 9.10 22.30
CA LEU A 731 -6.32 8.24 23.48
C LEU A 731 -6.95 8.88 24.71
N ASN A 732 -6.84 10.20 24.87
CA ASN A 732 -7.56 10.95 25.90
C ASN A 732 -9.10 10.85 25.72
N GLU A 733 -9.59 10.89 24.48
CA GLU A 733 -11.02 10.71 24.18
C GLU A 733 -11.47 9.26 24.50
N ILE A 734 -10.70 8.27 24.05
CA ILE A 734 -11.04 6.85 24.22
C ILE A 734 -11.04 6.42 25.69
N TYR A 735 -9.99 6.76 26.44
CA TYR A 735 -9.81 6.38 27.84
C TYR A 735 -10.34 7.45 28.81
N ALA A 736 -11.29 8.27 28.37
CA ALA A 736 -11.88 9.30 29.20
C ALA A 736 -12.61 8.73 30.44
N HIS A 737 -13.17 7.52 30.33
CA HIS A 737 -14.07 6.95 31.36
C HIS A 737 -13.65 5.60 31.93
N HIS A 738 -12.65 4.94 31.34
CA HIS A 738 -12.13 3.66 31.82
C HIS A 738 -10.61 3.64 31.76
N ASP A 739 -9.99 2.84 32.61
CA ASP A 739 -8.55 2.65 32.59
C ASP A 739 -8.14 1.66 31.50
N PRO A 740 -6.93 1.81 30.92
CA PRO A 740 -6.35 0.81 30.05
C PRO A 740 -6.31 -0.58 30.70
N PRO A 741 -6.49 -1.68 29.94
CA PRO A 741 -6.57 -3.04 30.52
C PRO A 741 -5.30 -3.51 31.21
N ILE A 742 -4.14 -3.02 30.77
CA ILE A 742 -2.82 -3.41 31.23
C ILE A 742 -2.12 -2.16 31.80
N PRO A 743 -1.53 -2.23 33.01
CA PRO A 743 -0.75 -1.12 33.56
C PRO A 743 0.42 -0.74 32.65
N ASN A 744 0.64 0.56 32.44
CA ASN A 744 1.71 1.13 31.60
C ASN A 744 1.65 0.68 30.13
N THR A 745 0.47 0.30 29.63
CA THR A 745 0.25 -0.03 28.23
C THR A 745 -1.04 0.62 27.78
N ILE A 746 -1.01 1.38 26.69
CA ILE A 746 -2.16 2.10 26.18
C ILE A 746 -2.17 2.03 24.64
N HIS A 747 -3.23 1.48 24.09
CA HIS A 747 -3.37 1.25 22.65
C HIS A 747 -4.83 1.45 22.25
N VAL A 748 -5.08 1.79 20.99
CA VAL A 748 -6.45 1.92 20.47
C VAL A 748 -7.16 0.55 20.47
N PRO A 749 -8.37 0.42 21.02
CA PRO A 749 -9.10 -0.85 20.96
C PRO A 749 -9.49 -1.23 19.52
N SER A 750 -9.20 -2.46 19.10
CA SER A 750 -9.55 -2.95 17.75
C SER A 750 -11.05 -2.82 17.45
N LEU A 751 -11.93 -3.00 18.45
CA LEU A 751 -13.38 -2.82 18.29
C LEU A 751 -13.74 -1.45 17.71
N LEU A 752 -13.12 -0.37 18.19
CA LEU A 752 -13.43 0.99 17.74
C LEU A 752 -13.01 1.20 16.28
N CYS A 753 -11.80 0.75 15.93
CA CYS A 753 -11.30 0.80 14.56
C CYS A 753 -12.20 -0.01 13.61
N GLN A 754 -12.54 -1.25 13.97
CA GLN A 754 -13.39 -2.09 13.14
C GLN A 754 -14.83 -1.57 13.04
N SER A 755 -15.37 -0.94 14.09
CA SER A 755 -16.69 -0.28 14.08
C SER A 755 -16.75 0.91 13.13
N LEU A 756 -15.72 1.75 13.14
CA LEU A 756 -15.61 2.85 12.20
C LEU A 756 -15.46 2.34 10.76
N LEU A 757 -14.53 1.43 10.50
CA LEU A 757 -14.29 0.86 9.18
C LEU A 757 -15.53 0.15 8.63
N TYR A 758 -16.27 -0.58 9.46
CA TYR A 758 -17.56 -1.18 9.10
C TYR A 758 -18.58 -0.12 8.68
N SER A 759 -18.65 1.00 9.41
CA SER A 759 -19.59 2.10 9.15
C SER A 759 -19.33 2.81 7.81
N ILE A 760 -18.11 2.75 7.29
CA ILE A 760 -17.70 3.41 6.03
C ILE A 760 -17.26 2.43 4.94
N LYS A 761 -17.45 1.11 5.13
CA LYS A 761 -16.91 0.06 4.25
C LYS A 761 -17.25 0.25 2.77
N GLU A 762 -18.45 0.73 2.49
CA GLU A 762 -18.99 0.99 1.15
C GLU A 762 -18.35 2.17 0.40
N TYR A 763 -17.60 3.01 1.15
CA TYR A 763 -16.93 4.21 0.66
C TYR A 763 -15.42 4.07 0.64
N LEU A 764 -14.89 2.92 1.07
CA LEU A 764 -13.47 2.61 1.03
C LEU A 764 -13.15 1.74 -0.19
N SER A 765 -11.95 1.94 -0.71
CA SER A 765 -11.32 1.05 -1.68
C SER A 765 -10.08 0.44 -1.07
N ARG A 766 -9.87 -0.85 -1.33
CA ARG A 766 -8.69 -1.59 -0.90
C ARG A 766 -7.75 -1.74 -2.08
N LYS A 767 -6.53 -1.25 -1.93
CA LYS A 767 -5.48 -1.33 -2.95
C LYS A 767 -4.32 -2.14 -2.39
N ARG A 768 -3.64 -2.92 -3.23
CA ARG A 768 -2.40 -3.59 -2.85
C ARG A 768 -1.24 -2.73 -3.35
N ILE A 769 -0.51 -2.12 -2.41
CA ILE A 769 0.62 -1.24 -2.72
C ILE A 769 1.77 -1.65 -1.80
N HIS A 770 2.96 -1.84 -2.38
CA HIS A 770 4.17 -2.23 -1.64
C HIS A 770 3.96 -3.48 -0.75
N ASP A 771 3.32 -4.51 -1.31
CA ASP A 771 3.00 -5.78 -0.65
C ASP A 771 2.02 -5.68 0.54
N LYS A 772 1.36 -4.51 0.75
CA LYS A 772 0.39 -4.26 1.83
C LYS A 772 -1.01 -3.92 1.31
N HIS A 773 -2.03 -4.16 2.13
CA HIS A 773 -3.40 -3.74 1.87
C HIS A 773 -3.62 -2.31 2.40
N ILE A 774 -3.75 -1.36 1.48
CA ILE A 774 -3.95 0.06 1.77
C ILE A 774 -5.42 0.42 1.58
N LEU A 775 -5.97 1.14 2.56
CA LEU A 775 -7.29 1.74 2.53
C LEU A 775 -7.19 3.17 2.02
N SER A 776 -8.06 3.52 1.09
CA SER A 776 -8.26 4.88 0.60
C SER A 776 -9.73 5.09 0.25
N PHE A 777 -10.20 6.34 0.20
CA PHE A 777 -11.56 6.59 -0.25
C PHE A 777 -11.78 6.11 -1.68
N TYR A 778 -12.91 5.47 -1.90
CA TYR A 778 -13.32 4.98 -3.21
C TYR A 778 -13.50 6.12 -4.23
N HIS A 779 -13.92 7.29 -3.76
CA HIS A 779 -14.21 8.43 -4.63
C HIS A 779 -13.53 9.71 -4.16
N ARG A 780 -12.92 10.45 -5.09
CA ARG A 780 -12.15 11.69 -4.85
C ARG A 780 -12.91 12.72 -4.01
N LYS A 781 -14.25 12.79 -4.16
CA LYS A 781 -15.11 13.71 -3.38
C LYS A 781 -14.99 13.52 -1.87
N PHE A 782 -14.82 12.29 -1.37
CA PHE A 782 -14.60 12.08 0.06
C PHE A 782 -13.25 12.65 0.48
N SER A 783 -12.18 12.37 -0.27
CA SER A 783 -10.85 12.93 0.01
C SER A 783 -10.83 14.46 -0.04
N GLU A 784 -11.54 15.08 -0.99
CA GLU A 784 -11.68 16.53 -1.08
C GLU A 784 -12.44 17.10 0.12
N SER A 785 -13.56 16.50 0.52
CA SER A 785 -14.34 16.95 1.68
C SER A 785 -13.56 16.77 2.99
N THR A 786 -12.87 15.65 3.17
CA THR A 786 -11.98 15.41 4.31
C THR A 786 -10.83 16.42 4.34
N GLY A 787 -10.17 16.65 3.20
CA GLY A 787 -9.06 17.60 3.09
C GLY A 787 -9.49 19.05 3.32
N LYS A 788 -10.74 19.42 3.02
CA LYS A 788 -11.33 20.72 3.35
C LYS A 788 -11.67 20.83 4.83
N ARG A 789 -12.37 19.83 5.38
CA ARG A 789 -12.88 19.82 6.77
C ARG A 789 -11.74 19.71 7.80
N TYR A 790 -10.76 18.85 7.55
CA TYR A 790 -9.69 18.52 8.49
C TYR A 790 -8.31 19.03 8.06
N LYS A 791 -8.28 20.11 7.27
CA LYS A 791 -7.04 20.74 6.78
C LYS A 791 -6.05 21.05 7.91
N HIS A 792 -6.55 21.45 9.06
CA HIS A 792 -5.77 21.79 10.25
C HIS A 792 -5.01 20.61 10.87
N LEU A 793 -5.37 19.36 10.52
CA LEU A 793 -4.71 18.16 11.02
C LEU A 793 -3.57 17.67 10.13
N ARG A 794 -3.37 18.25 8.93
CA ARG A 794 -2.39 17.76 7.94
C ARG A 794 -0.99 17.59 8.53
N GLU A 795 -0.48 18.63 9.17
CA GLU A 795 0.87 18.66 9.74
C GLU A 795 1.05 17.57 10.81
N GLN A 796 0.12 17.48 11.77
CA GLN A 796 0.14 16.45 12.81
C GLN A 796 0.04 15.04 12.24
N CYS A 797 -0.74 14.85 11.18
CA CYS A 797 -0.84 13.54 10.52
C CYS A 797 0.50 13.11 9.92
N HIS A 798 1.20 14.03 9.23
CA HIS A 798 2.54 13.75 8.70
C HIS A 798 3.55 13.47 9.81
N GLU A 799 3.50 14.22 10.92
CA GLU A 799 4.37 13.96 12.08
C GLU A 799 4.18 12.56 12.66
N HIS A 800 2.92 12.17 12.91
CA HIS A 800 2.59 10.85 13.43
C HIS A 800 3.05 9.72 12.49
N LEU A 801 2.88 9.90 11.18
CA LEU A 801 3.35 8.93 10.18
C LEU A 801 4.88 8.83 10.15
N ILE A 802 5.60 9.96 10.23
CA ILE A 802 7.06 9.98 10.34
C ILE A 802 7.51 9.22 11.59
N GLU A 803 6.85 9.45 12.73
CA GLU A 803 7.17 8.82 13.99
C GLU A 803 7.03 7.28 13.94
N ILE A 804 5.95 6.78 13.35
CA ILE A 804 5.74 5.33 13.17
C ILE A 804 6.76 4.74 12.21
N TYR A 805 6.99 5.36 11.05
CA TYR A 805 7.94 4.82 10.07
C TYR A 805 9.39 4.89 10.56
N SER A 806 9.72 5.81 11.45
CA SER A 806 11.06 5.93 12.05
C SER A 806 11.27 4.96 13.23
N ASN A 807 10.23 4.27 13.69
CA ASN A 807 10.33 3.36 14.82
C ASN A 807 10.86 1.98 14.41
N ASP A 808 12.18 1.80 14.50
CA ASP A 808 12.84 0.52 14.25
C ASP A 808 12.87 -0.38 15.50
N GLN A 809 12.37 0.11 16.65
CA GLN A 809 12.40 -0.62 17.92
C GLN A 809 11.19 -1.55 18.09
N PRO A 810 11.31 -2.66 18.85
CA PRO A 810 10.21 -3.60 19.07
C PRO A 810 9.07 -3.06 19.93
N SER A 811 9.37 -2.08 20.79
CA SER A 811 8.42 -1.42 21.68
C SER A 811 8.60 0.08 21.52
N TYR A 812 7.49 0.78 21.41
CA TYR A 812 7.45 2.24 21.39
C TYR A 812 6.73 2.70 22.65
N LYS A 813 7.38 3.57 23.39
CA LYS A 813 6.88 4.03 24.69
C LYS A 813 6.89 5.53 24.77
N ARG A 814 5.82 6.07 25.37
CA ARG A 814 5.63 7.51 25.50
C ARG A 814 4.72 7.81 26.68
N THR A 815 5.14 8.73 27.54
CA THR A 815 4.32 9.21 28.66
C THR A 815 3.07 9.92 28.14
N ILE A 816 1.91 9.60 28.74
CA ILE A 816 0.62 10.27 28.45
C ILE A 816 0.00 10.80 29.73
N VAL A 817 -0.67 11.94 29.62
CA VAL A 817 -1.52 12.49 30.66
C VAL A 817 -2.97 12.33 30.24
N LEU A 818 -3.72 11.52 31.00
CA LEU A 818 -5.16 11.31 30.82
C LEU A 818 -5.94 12.43 31.52
N LYS A 819 -6.26 13.50 30.78
CA LYS A 819 -6.82 14.74 31.33
C LYS A 819 -8.15 14.51 32.05
N GLN A 820 -9.06 13.76 31.42
CA GLN A 820 -10.39 13.44 31.95
C GLN A 820 -10.36 12.43 33.12
N ARG A 821 -9.20 11.82 33.41
CA ARG A 821 -8.99 10.88 34.52
C ARG A 821 -8.20 11.55 35.65
N ASN A 822 -8.62 12.74 36.08
CA ASN A 822 -7.93 13.55 37.09
C ASN A 822 -6.44 13.78 36.77
N ASN A 823 -6.12 14.07 35.50
CA ASN A 823 -4.74 14.22 35.02
C ASN A 823 -3.83 13.03 35.37
N LYS A 824 -4.36 11.80 35.35
CA LYS A 824 -3.58 10.58 35.60
C LYS A 824 -2.44 10.49 34.59
N ILE A 825 -1.21 10.47 35.09
CA ILE A 825 0.00 10.30 34.29
C ILE A 825 0.30 8.80 34.19
N ILE A 826 0.54 8.33 32.97
CA ILE A 826 1.04 6.98 32.73
C ILE A 826 2.43 7.15 32.11
N ASP A 827 3.45 6.97 32.93
CA ASP A 827 4.85 7.08 32.53
C ASP A 827 5.28 5.91 31.65
N ASP A 828 6.09 6.20 30.62
CA ASP A 828 6.69 5.20 29.73
C ASP A 828 5.67 4.19 29.17
N ALA A 829 4.47 4.69 28.82
CA ALA A 829 3.36 3.84 28.39
C ALA A 829 3.65 3.22 27.02
N ASP A 830 3.68 1.88 26.96
CA ASP A 830 3.86 1.13 25.72
C ASP A 830 2.62 1.29 24.83
N ARG A 831 2.83 1.71 23.58
CA ARG A 831 1.76 1.96 22.61
C ARG A 831 1.40 0.75 21.75
N LEU A 832 2.12 -0.37 21.91
CA LEU A 832 1.92 -1.63 21.18
C LEU A 832 1.94 -1.51 19.64
N ILE A 833 2.56 -0.44 19.12
CA ILE A 833 2.68 -0.21 17.68
C ILE A 833 3.67 -1.18 17.04
N ASN A 834 3.59 -1.33 15.73
CA ASN A 834 4.48 -2.24 15.01
C ASN A 834 5.85 -1.59 14.74
N SER A 835 6.89 -2.40 14.82
CA SER A 835 8.24 -2.01 14.44
C SER A 835 8.35 -1.93 12.91
N GLN A 836 8.88 -0.81 12.42
CA GLN A 836 9.13 -0.55 11.01
C GLN A 836 10.61 -0.76 10.69
N ILE A 837 11.09 -1.99 10.78
CA ILE A 837 12.50 -2.32 10.54
C ILE A 837 12.92 -1.92 9.12
N THR A 838 14.06 -1.22 9.00
CA THR A 838 14.68 -0.90 7.70
C THR A 838 15.23 -2.18 7.07
N ASN A 839 14.53 -2.72 6.08
CA ASN A 839 14.95 -3.89 5.32
C ASN A 839 14.36 -3.87 3.90
N LYS A 840 14.94 -4.67 3.00
CA LYS A 840 14.49 -4.81 1.59
C LYS A 840 13.06 -5.35 1.42
N LEU A 841 12.46 -5.92 2.46
CA LEU A 841 11.09 -6.44 2.41
C LEU A 841 10.06 -5.35 2.78
N ASN A 842 10.45 -4.33 3.56
CA ASN A 842 9.59 -3.22 3.96
C ASN A 842 9.58 -2.09 2.93
N LYS A 843 9.15 -2.41 1.71
CA LYS A 843 8.99 -1.44 0.60
C LYS A 843 8.17 -0.21 0.99
N ARG A 844 7.15 -0.40 1.86
CA ARG A 844 6.27 0.67 2.31
C ARG A 844 7.03 1.76 3.06
N LYS A 845 7.86 1.42 4.04
CA LYS A 845 8.69 2.39 4.77
C LYS A 845 9.63 3.17 3.83
N LEU A 846 10.29 2.46 2.92
CA LEU A 846 11.32 3.00 2.03
C LEU A 846 10.79 4.10 1.10
N VAL A 847 9.47 4.11 0.82
CA VAL A 847 8.81 5.16 0.04
C VAL A 847 8.08 6.17 0.93
N ALA A 848 7.37 5.70 1.97
CA ALA A 848 6.50 6.56 2.78
C ALA A 848 7.28 7.50 3.70
N LEU A 849 8.39 7.06 4.31
CA LEU A 849 9.15 7.89 5.24
C LEU A 849 9.74 9.14 4.55
N PRO A 850 10.46 9.03 3.41
CA PRO A 850 10.93 10.21 2.70
C PRO A 850 9.81 11.14 2.27
N TYR A 851 8.70 10.59 1.78
CA TYR A 851 7.53 11.36 1.37
C TYR A 851 6.95 12.17 2.53
N HIS A 852 6.68 11.56 3.69
CA HIS A 852 6.06 12.26 4.79
C HIS A 852 7.00 13.33 5.39
N CYS A 853 8.31 13.10 5.43
CA CYS A 853 9.28 14.14 5.82
C CYS A 853 9.22 15.36 4.89
N LEU A 854 9.16 15.14 3.57
CA LEU A 854 9.07 16.23 2.60
C LEU A 854 7.76 17.02 2.71
N GLU A 855 6.64 16.32 2.86
CA GLU A 855 5.31 16.92 2.97
C GLU A 855 5.09 17.69 4.28
N PHE A 856 5.76 17.28 5.36
CA PHE A 856 5.76 17.99 6.63
C PHE A 856 6.39 19.38 6.50
N GLY A 857 7.53 19.48 5.80
CA GLY A 857 8.23 20.74 5.56
C GLY A 857 9.70 20.67 5.96
N THR A 858 10.37 21.83 6.03
CA THR A 858 11.82 21.92 6.22
C THR A 858 12.30 21.47 7.60
N GLU A 859 11.43 21.44 8.61
CA GLU A 859 11.79 21.06 9.99
C GLU A 859 12.22 19.60 10.13
N LYS A 860 11.76 18.70 9.26
CA LYS A 860 12.13 17.28 9.25
C LYS A 860 13.22 16.97 8.21
N ASP A 861 13.80 17.98 7.56
CA ASP A 861 14.84 17.80 6.55
C ASP A 861 16.10 17.13 7.12
N HIS A 862 16.50 17.45 8.36
CA HIS A 862 17.61 16.78 9.05
C HIS A 862 17.36 15.26 9.22
N LEU A 863 16.13 14.88 9.58
CA LEU A 863 15.73 13.48 9.70
C LEU A 863 15.76 12.77 8.35
N LEU A 864 15.22 13.42 7.30
CA LEU A 864 15.23 12.92 5.94
C LEU A 864 16.66 12.67 5.44
N ARG A 865 17.58 13.62 5.69
CA ARG A 865 18.98 13.51 5.30
C ARG A 865 19.68 12.36 6.03
N SER A 866 19.62 12.35 7.36
CA SER A 866 20.38 11.41 8.20
C SER A 866 19.85 9.97 8.19
N ILE A 867 18.54 9.76 8.08
CA ILE A 867 17.93 8.42 8.13
C ILE A 867 17.69 7.83 6.74
N CYS A 868 17.41 8.66 5.73
CA CYS A 868 17.02 8.17 4.40
C CYS A 868 18.07 8.43 3.33
N LEU A 869 18.38 9.71 3.05
CA LEU A 869 19.12 10.09 1.84
C LEU A 869 20.64 9.89 1.95
N PHE A 870 21.20 10.02 3.15
CA PHE A 870 22.63 9.83 3.41
C PHE A 870 22.87 8.67 4.38
N ASN A 871 22.10 7.59 4.21
CA ASN A 871 22.22 6.38 5.00
C ASN A 871 22.42 5.18 4.06
N LEU A 872 23.61 4.56 4.10
CA LEU A 872 23.98 3.49 3.18
C LEU A 872 23.00 2.30 3.24
N ASN A 873 22.59 1.89 4.43
CA ASN A 873 21.65 0.77 4.62
C ASN A 873 20.25 1.10 4.06
N PHE A 874 19.79 2.34 4.22
CA PHE A 874 18.50 2.76 3.66
C PHE A 874 18.56 2.80 2.12
N LEU A 875 19.59 3.41 1.55
CA LEU A 875 19.79 3.50 0.10
C LEU A 875 19.93 2.10 -0.53
N SER A 876 20.68 1.19 0.08
CA SER A 876 20.84 -0.18 -0.43
C SER A 876 19.54 -0.97 -0.37
N CYS A 877 18.80 -0.87 0.74
CA CYS A 877 17.46 -1.46 0.84
C CYS A 877 16.49 -0.89 -0.20
N GLN A 878 16.53 0.43 -0.43
CA GLN A 878 15.66 1.11 -1.38
C GLN A 878 15.95 0.67 -2.81
N LEU A 879 17.22 0.68 -3.22
CA LEU A 879 17.66 0.24 -4.54
C LEU A 879 17.34 -1.25 -4.77
N GLN A 880 17.66 -2.12 -3.81
CA GLN A 880 17.41 -3.56 -3.93
C GLN A 880 15.92 -3.93 -3.99
N SER A 881 15.05 -3.15 -3.33
CA SER A 881 13.63 -3.50 -3.18
C SER A 881 12.70 -2.86 -4.21
N LEU A 882 13.06 -1.68 -4.72
CA LEU A 882 12.23 -0.88 -5.63
C LEU A 882 12.77 -0.82 -7.07
N GLY A 883 14.02 -1.24 -7.28
CA GLY A 883 14.75 -1.06 -8.55
C GLY A 883 15.29 0.36 -8.74
N HIS A 884 16.23 0.51 -9.67
CA HIS A 884 16.96 1.76 -9.91
C HIS A 884 16.06 2.91 -10.35
N THR A 885 15.10 2.64 -11.23
CA THR A 885 14.19 3.69 -11.75
C THR A 885 13.41 4.36 -10.62
N THR A 886 12.74 3.56 -9.77
CA THR A 886 11.95 4.07 -8.64
C THR A 886 12.85 4.73 -7.59
N PHE A 887 14.03 4.17 -7.36
CA PHE A 887 15.05 4.73 -6.47
C PHE A 887 15.48 6.13 -6.92
N LEU A 888 15.84 6.31 -8.20
CA LEU A 888 16.20 7.61 -8.76
C LEU A 888 15.04 8.60 -8.72
N ASP A 889 13.82 8.16 -9.01
CA ASP A 889 12.64 9.04 -8.96
C ASP A 889 12.38 9.56 -7.55
N SER A 890 12.66 8.76 -6.51
CA SER A 890 12.59 9.22 -5.12
C SER A 890 13.58 10.37 -4.84
N ILE A 891 14.82 10.24 -5.33
CA ILE A 891 15.85 11.29 -5.19
C ILE A 891 15.49 12.52 -6.03
N ARG A 892 14.97 12.34 -7.25
CA ARG A 892 14.50 13.44 -8.10
C ARG A 892 13.34 14.19 -7.45
N TYR A 893 12.43 13.48 -6.80
CA TYR A 893 11.32 14.09 -6.06
C TYR A 893 11.85 15.01 -4.95
N CYS A 894 12.81 14.53 -4.15
CA CYS A 894 13.50 15.35 -3.15
C CYS A 894 14.16 16.58 -3.78
N LEU A 895 14.94 16.42 -4.87
CA LEU A 895 15.62 17.52 -5.55
C LEU A 895 14.68 18.58 -6.12
N ARG A 896 13.48 18.19 -6.53
CA ARG A 896 12.47 19.12 -7.03
C ARG A 896 11.94 20.04 -5.94
N LEU A 897 11.71 19.49 -4.75
CA LEU A 897 11.23 20.24 -3.59
C LEU A 897 12.36 20.94 -2.83
N ARG A 898 13.61 20.49 -3.00
CA ARG A 898 14.83 21.04 -2.39
C ARG A 898 15.94 21.22 -3.45
N PRO A 899 15.77 22.14 -4.42
CA PRO A 899 16.71 22.32 -5.53
C PRO A 899 18.08 22.85 -5.11
N ASN A 900 18.22 23.35 -3.88
CA ASN A 900 19.45 23.95 -3.35
C ASN A 900 20.36 22.94 -2.65
N TRP A 901 19.97 21.67 -2.50
CA TRP A 901 20.79 20.65 -1.86
C TRP A 901 21.89 20.15 -2.79
N ILE A 902 23.07 20.76 -2.69
CA ILE A 902 24.24 20.45 -3.52
C ILE A 902 24.71 19.00 -3.30
N ASP A 903 24.77 18.55 -2.05
CA ASP A 903 25.17 17.18 -1.70
C ASP A 903 24.25 16.14 -2.33
N LEU A 904 22.94 16.39 -2.33
CA LEU A 904 21.96 15.49 -2.93
C LEU A 904 22.12 15.44 -4.46
N LYS A 905 22.49 16.56 -5.10
CA LYS A 905 22.82 16.57 -6.54
C LYS A 905 24.06 15.74 -6.83
N ARG A 906 25.07 15.77 -5.96
CA ARG A 906 26.28 14.94 -6.08
C ARG A 906 25.93 13.47 -5.93
N LEU A 907 25.16 13.10 -4.90
CA LEU A 907 24.66 11.74 -4.70
C LEU A 907 23.88 11.25 -5.92
N TYR A 908 22.90 12.03 -6.39
CA TYR A 908 22.09 11.70 -7.57
C TYR A 908 22.94 11.42 -8.82
N ARG A 909 24.01 12.20 -9.04
CA ARG A 909 24.94 11.97 -10.16
C ARG A 909 25.75 10.70 -9.97
N ALA A 910 26.22 10.42 -8.75
CA ALA A 910 26.99 9.22 -8.44
C ALA A 910 26.18 7.94 -8.68
N VAL A 911 24.89 7.94 -8.35
CA VAL A 911 24.03 6.75 -8.50
C VAL A 911 23.28 6.69 -9.83
N TRP A 912 23.43 7.70 -10.70
CA TRP A 912 22.69 7.82 -11.96
C TRP A 912 22.94 6.65 -12.92
N SER A 913 24.18 6.17 -12.97
CA SER A 913 24.66 5.16 -13.94
C SER A 913 24.57 3.73 -13.45
N ILE A 914 24.00 3.49 -12.26
CA ILE A 914 23.81 2.12 -11.76
C ILE A 914 22.84 1.39 -12.69
N ASP A 915 23.26 0.24 -13.19
CA ASP A 915 22.43 -0.60 -14.05
C ASP A 915 21.67 -1.63 -13.22
N ASP A 916 20.37 -1.83 -13.50
CA ASP A 916 19.53 -2.79 -12.77
C ASP A 916 20.05 -4.24 -12.94
N GLU A 917 20.73 -4.55 -14.05
CA GLU A 917 21.37 -5.85 -14.27
C GLU A 917 22.47 -6.15 -13.25
N SER A 918 23.19 -5.12 -12.79
CA SER A 918 24.26 -5.26 -11.79
C SER A 918 23.75 -5.58 -10.38
N ILE A 919 22.44 -5.42 -10.13
CA ILE A 919 21.80 -5.57 -8.82
C ILE A 919 21.41 -7.05 -8.57
N LYS A 920 21.23 -7.85 -9.62
CA LYS A 920 20.87 -9.27 -9.50
C LYS A 920 22.07 -10.07 -9.00
N ASP A 921 21.91 -10.73 -7.86
CA ASP A 921 22.89 -11.63 -7.23
C ASP A 921 24.20 -11.00 -6.67
N VAL A 922 24.28 -9.67 -6.55
CA VAL A 922 25.44 -8.95 -6.01
C VAL A 922 25.09 -8.19 -4.71
N ASP A 923 26.11 -7.91 -3.89
CA ASP A 923 25.97 -7.04 -2.73
C ASP A 923 25.74 -5.58 -3.17
N VAL A 924 24.48 -5.14 -3.15
CA VAL A 924 24.05 -3.80 -3.53
C VAL A 924 24.72 -2.70 -2.70
N SER A 925 25.03 -2.98 -1.43
CA SER A 925 25.72 -2.01 -0.58
C SER A 925 27.13 -1.76 -1.07
N LEU A 926 27.84 -2.82 -1.52
CA LEU A 926 29.17 -2.70 -2.10
C LEU A 926 29.14 -1.89 -3.39
N ILE A 927 28.21 -2.18 -4.30
CA ILE A 927 28.04 -1.42 -5.55
C ILE A 927 27.80 0.06 -5.26
N LEU A 928 26.88 0.36 -4.35
CA LEU A 928 26.61 1.74 -3.96
C LEU A 928 27.84 2.42 -3.36
N SER A 929 28.56 1.73 -2.47
CA SER A 929 29.76 2.28 -1.85
C SER A 929 30.86 2.57 -2.88
N GLU A 930 31.14 1.66 -3.80
CA GLU A 930 32.13 1.85 -4.87
C GLU A 930 31.75 3.01 -5.80
N GLN A 931 30.48 3.10 -6.20
CA GLN A 931 29.99 4.18 -7.05
C GLN A 931 30.03 5.54 -6.32
N ILE A 932 29.54 5.61 -5.09
CA ILE A 932 29.52 6.87 -4.32
C ILE A 932 30.96 7.36 -4.09
N LEU A 933 31.87 6.49 -3.65
CA LEU A 933 33.28 6.85 -3.44
C LEU A 933 33.94 7.26 -4.75
N GLY A 934 33.79 6.46 -5.82
CA GLY A 934 34.45 6.76 -7.08
C GLY A 934 33.99 8.05 -7.77
N PHE A 935 32.80 8.58 -7.44
CA PHE A 935 32.30 9.84 -8.01
C PHE A 935 32.51 11.06 -7.11
N ILE A 936 32.47 10.87 -5.79
CA ILE A 936 32.48 11.97 -4.81
C ILE A 936 33.85 12.15 -4.14
N ASP A 937 34.63 11.07 -4.02
CA ASP A 937 35.93 11.04 -3.34
C ASP A 937 37.06 11.46 -4.29
N ASP A 938 37.06 12.74 -4.70
CA ASP A 938 38.17 13.36 -5.45
C ASP A 938 39.11 14.10 -4.48
N TYR A 939 40.42 14.08 -4.73
CA TYR A 939 41.47 14.64 -3.84
C TYR A 939 41.23 16.12 -3.49
N HIS A 940 40.60 16.88 -4.39
CA HIS A 940 40.18 18.26 -4.17
C HIS A 940 39.05 18.44 -3.14
N THR A 941 38.18 17.43 -2.99
CA THR A 941 37.05 17.48 -2.05
C THR A 941 37.56 17.34 -0.62
N SER A 942 38.59 16.51 -0.40
CA SER A 942 39.23 16.35 0.91
C SER A 942 39.89 17.64 1.41
N GLN A 943 40.59 18.38 0.54
CA GLN A 943 41.18 19.68 0.91
C GLN A 943 40.14 20.77 1.20
N LEU A 944 39.02 20.79 0.47
CA LEU A 944 37.91 21.72 0.71
C LEU A 944 37.24 21.50 2.07
N TYR A 945 37.18 20.25 2.54
CA TYR A 945 36.68 19.93 3.88
C TYR A 945 37.68 20.28 4.98
N ASP A 946 38.98 20.11 4.73
CA ASP A 946 40.03 20.55 5.65
C ASP A 946 40.07 22.07 5.85
N GLU A 947 39.71 22.87 4.83
CA GLU A 947 39.60 24.34 4.93
C GLU A 947 38.29 24.83 5.59
N LEU A 948 37.25 24.00 5.67
CA LEU A 948 35.95 24.32 6.29
C LEU A 948 35.85 23.90 7.77
N ASN A 949 36.92 23.33 8.33
CA ASN A 949 36.98 22.72 9.66
C ASN A 949 36.89 23.67 10.87
N ASP A 950 36.34 24.88 10.73
CA ASP A 950 36.13 25.79 11.87
C ASP A 950 34.65 25.98 12.28
N SER A 951 33.67 25.29 11.66
CA SER A 951 32.31 25.21 12.22
C SER A 951 31.42 24.15 11.55
N ASP A 952 31.36 22.95 12.11
CA ASP A 952 30.15 22.08 12.27
C ASP A 952 30.51 20.59 12.18
N GLU A 953 30.37 19.86 13.29
CA GLU A 953 30.50 18.39 13.40
C GLU A 953 29.40 17.59 12.65
N ASN A 954 28.70 18.14 11.64
CA ASN A 954 27.50 17.53 11.05
C ASN A 954 27.40 17.65 9.52
N ASN A 955 28.33 17.04 8.77
CA ASN A 955 28.11 16.84 7.34
C ASN A 955 27.60 15.41 7.05
N ASP A 956 26.28 15.27 6.81
CA ASP A 956 25.64 13.97 6.51
C ASP A 956 26.31 13.21 5.34
N LEU A 957 26.81 13.94 4.33
CA LEU A 957 27.49 13.35 3.18
C LEU A 957 28.83 12.73 3.58
N GLU A 958 29.58 13.38 4.47
CA GLU A 958 30.86 12.86 4.98
C GLU A 958 30.64 11.56 5.76
N LYS A 959 29.59 11.51 6.58
CA LYS A 959 29.18 10.28 7.27
C LYS A 959 28.87 9.15 6.29
N LEU A 960 28.14 9.43 5.21
CA LEU A 960 27.87 8.44 4.17
C LEU A 960 29.16 7.94 3.52
N LEU A 961 30.12 8.83 3.22
CA LEU A 961 31.41 8.46 2.64
C LEU A 961 32.23 7.58 3.58
N ILE A 962 32.25 7.88 4.88
CA ILE A 962 32.90 7.05 5.91
C ILE A 962 32.26 5.65 5.96
N ASP A 963 30.93 5.58 5.99
CA ASP A 963 30.20 4.31 5.98
C ASP A 963 30.50 3.50 4.72
N CYS A 964 30.61 4.15 3.56
CA CYS A 964 30.99 3.51 2.30
C CYS A 964 32.44 2.96 2.34
N ARG A 965 33.41 3.75 2.82
CA ARG A 965 34.81 3.29 2.93
C ARG A 965 34.92 2.08 3.84
N LYS A 966 34.30 2.15 5.02
CA LYS A 966 34.26 1.04 5.97
C LYS A 966 33.64 -0.22 5.36
N TYR A 967 32.55 -0.08 4.61
CA TYR A 967 31.92 -1.22 3.94
C TYR A 967 32.84 -1.86 2.91
N CYS A 968 33.52 -1.06 2.08
CA CYS A 968 34.49 -1.56 1.11
C CYS A 968 35.69 -2.25 1.78
N ASP A 969 36.22 -1.68 2.87
CA ASP A 969 37.36 -2.24 3.62
C ASP A 969 37.02 -3.60 4.25
N GLU A 970 35.78 -3.80 4.71
CA GLU A 970 35.32 -5.07 5.30
C GLU A 970 35.14 -6.21 4.27
N HIS A 971 35.05 -5.88 2.97
CA HIS A 971 34.73 -6.85 1.90
C HIS A 971 35.94 -7.26 1.03
N ASP A 972 37.17 -6.95 1.47
CA ASP A 972 38.47 -7.55 1.05
C ASP A 972 38.68 -7.71 -0.49
N ASN A 973 38.26 -6.71 -1.27
CA ASN A 973 38.60 -6.52 -2.69
C ASN A 973 38.43 -5.03 -3.05
N SER A 974 39.24 -4.15 -2.47
CA SER A 974 39.22 -2.73 -2.82
C SER A 974 40.05 -2.45 -4.09
N PHE A 975 39.45 -1.69 -5.00
CA PHE A 975 39.92 -1.23 -6.31
C PHE A 975 39.76 -2.16 -7.52
N ARG A 976 38.59 -2.06 -8.15
CA ARG A 976 38.51 -1.84 -9.61
C ARG A 976 37.58 -0.67 -9.89
N SER A 977 38.19 0.45 -10.27
CA SER A 977 37.58 1.53 -11.06
C SER A 977 36.82 0.94 -12.26
N VAL A 978 35.51 0.75 -12.10
CA VAL A 978 34.60 0.47 -13.21
C VAL A 978 33.67 1.67 -13.32
N TYR A 979 34.07 2.63 -14.17
CA TYR A 979 33.16 3.65 -14.68
C TYR A 979 32.96 3.46 -16.17
N ALA A 980 31.70 3.25 -16.56
CA ALA A 980 31.19 3.47 -17.90
C ALA A 980 30.07 4.52 -17.82
N GLY A 981 30.10 5.49 -18.74
CA GLY A 981 28.92 6.33 -18.99
C GLY A 981 29.20 7.65 -19.71
N PHE A 982 29.14 7.64 -21.04
CA PHE A 982 28.66 8.80 -21.82
C PHE A 982 27.49 8.34 -22.71
N PRO A 983 26.46 9.18 -22.93
CA PRO A 983 25.29 8.81 -23.71
C PRO A 983 25.65 8.59 -25.19
N GLN A 984 24.90 7.71 -25.86
CA GLN A 984 24.99 7.36 -27.29
C GLN A 984 24.91 8.55 -28.27
N GLU A 985 24.72 9.78 -27.79
CA GLU A 985 24.58 10.98 -28.61
C GLU A 985 25.93 11.65 -28.98
N THR A 986 27.05 11.33 -28.32
CA THR A 986 28.36 11.96 -28.61
C THR A 986 29.39 11.05 -29.30
N GLY A 987 29.15 9.74 -29.38
CA GLY A 987 30.00 8.80 -30.14
C GLY A 987 31.43 8.63 -29.62
N ALA A 988 31.73 9.02 -28.38
CA ALA A 988 33.00 8.77 -27.70
C ALA A 988 32.76 8.29 -26.26
N LEU A 989 33.39 7.18 -25.90
CA LEU A 989 33.43 6.64 -24.53
C LEU A 989 34.74 7.06 -23.87
N ALA A 990 34.70 7.57 -22.65
CA ALA A 990 35.88 7.82 -21.84
C ALA A 990 35.81 6.95 -20.57
N TRP A 991 36.91 6.27 -20.25
CA TRP A 991 37.13 5.42 -19.09
C TRP A 991 38.34 5.95 -18.31
N SER A 992 38.28 5.97 -16.98
CA SER A 992 39.44 6.27 -16.14
C SER A 992 39.71 5.05 -15.28
N PHE A 993 40.89 4.44 -15.45
CA PHE A 993 41.27 3.23 -14.70
C PHE A 993 42.00 3.58 -13.40
N SER A 994 42.48 4.81 -13.26
CA SER A 994 43.25 5.31 -12.11
C SER A 994 43.31 6.84 -12.17
N PRO A 995 43.55 7.58 -11.06
CA PRO A 995 43.88 9.01 -11.10
C PRO A 995 45.07 9.34 -12.03
N ILE A 996 45.88 8.34 -12.42
CA ILE A 996 47.00 8.50 -13.35
C ILE A 996 46.78 7.88 -14.74
N THR A 997 45.59 7.36 -15.06
CA THR A 997 45.39 6.68 -16.36
C THR A 997 43.98 6.88 -16.92
N HIS A 998 43.89 7.64 -18.00
CA HIS A 998 42.65 7.91 -18.72
C HIS A 998 42.65 7.25 -20.10
N VAL A 999 41.50 6.70 -20.51
CA VAL A 999 41.34 5.92 -21.74
C VAL A 999 40.12 6.45 -22.51
N LEU A 1000 40.33 6.97 -23.71
CA LEU A 1000 39.30 7.55 -24.58
C LEU A 1000 39.16 6.72 -25.85
N PHE A 1001 37.97 6.14 -26.08
CA PHE A 1001 37.66 5.40 -27.29
C PHE A 1001 37.30 6.38 -28.42
N LEU A 1002 38.16 6.44 -29.45
CA LEU A 1002 38.01 7.38 -30.56
C LEU A 1002 37.06 6.84 -31.64
N ASN A 1003 37.11 5.51 -31.86
CA ASN A 1003 36.24 4.73 -32.74
C ASN A 1003 36.40 3.21 -32.44
N GLU A 1004 35.77 2.35 -33.24
CA GLU A 1004 35.82 0.88 -33.11
C GLU A 1004 37.21 0.25 -33.32
N PHE A 1005 38.20 1.01 -33.82
CA PHE A 1005 39.55 0.54 -34.12
C PHE A 1005 40.64 1.14 -33.23
N TYR A 1006 40.40 2.28 -32.58
CA TYR A 1006 41.45 3.07 -31.93
C TYR A 1006 41.02 3.68 -30.59
N THR A 1007 41.95 3.62 -29.63
CA THR A 1007 41.78 4.13 -28.27
C THR A 1007 42.97 5.00 -27.88
N LEU A 1008 42.72 6.15 -27.26
CA LEU A 1008 43.74 7.04 -26.71
C LEU A 1008 43.92 6.75 -25.22
N VAL A 1009 45.13 6.46 -24.78
CA VAL A 1009 45.48 6.22 -23.37
C VAL A 1009 46.40 7.34 -22.91
N VAL A 1010 46.00 8.08 -21.88
CA VAL A 1010 46.77 9.13 -21.21
C VAL A 1010 47.29 8.56 -19.90
N LEU A 1011 48.60 8.61 -19.68
CA LEU A 1011 49.27 8.19 -18.47
C LEU A 1011 49.90 9.41 -17.80
N ASP A 1012 49.49 9.71 -16.57
CA ASP A 1012 50.13 10.72 -15.74
C ASP A 1012 51.30 10.07 -14.97
N GLY A 1013 52.49 10.64 -15.10
CA GLY A 1013 53.66 10.15 -14.39
C GLY A 1013 53.62 10.58 -12.91
N HIS A 1014 53.68 9.62 -11.99
CA HIS A 1014 53.83 9.91 -10.55
C HIS A 1014 55.31 10.14 -10.17
N GLN A 1015 55.50 11.05 -9.21
CA GLN A 1015 56.77 11.60 -8.71
C GLN A 1015 57.60 10.61 -7.87
N ASP A 1016 58.93 10.71 -7.99
CA ASP A 1016 59.94 10.17 -7.05
C ASP A 1016 60.38 11.32 -6.13
N ASP A 1017 60.39 11.11 -4.81
CA ASP A 1017 60.32 12.13 -3.75
C ASP A 1017 61.57 13.02 -3.52
N ASP A 1018 62.55 13.05 -4.42
CA ASP A 1018 63.79 13.79 -4.19
C ASP A 1018 64.10 14.84 -5.29
N LYS A 1019 63.94 16.12 -4.88
CA LYS A 1019 64.49 17.38 -5.45
C LYS A 1019 63.57 18.20 -6.37
N ASN A 1020 62.86 19.16 -5.77
CA ASN A 1020 62.68 20.59 -6.13
C ASN A 1020 62.63 21.10 -7.59
N HIS A 1021 62.39 20.29 -8.63
CA HIS A 1021 62.04 20.75 -9.98
C HIS A 1021 60.81 19.99 -10.48
N PHE A 1022 59.69 20.71 -10.64
CA PHE A 1022 58.44 20.16 -11.20
C PHE A 1022 58.55 20.03 -12.72
N ILE A 1023 58.50 18.81 -13.23
CA ILE A 1023 58.20 18.50 -14.63
C ILE A 1023 57.23 17.31 -14.62
N GLU A 1024 55.93 17.54 -14.79
CA GLU A 1024 54.98 16.45 -15.03
C GLU A 1024 55.04 16.10 -16.53
N THR A 1025 55.49 14.90 -16.88
CA THR A 1025 55.43 14.42 -18.25
C THR A 1025 54.20 13.54 -18.40
N HIS A 1026 53.22 14.02 -19.16
CA HIS A 1026 52.03 13.26 -19.53
C HIS A 1026 52.36 12.44 -20.80
N THR A 1027 52.15 11.13 -20.76
CA THR A 1027 52.36 10.27 -21.95
C THR A 1027 51.01 9.94 -22.55
N VAL A 1028 50.77 10.36 -23.79
CA VAL A 1028 49.55 10.02 -24.53
C VAL A 1028 49.87 8.99 -25.60
N ALA A 1029 49.26 7.81 -25.53
CA ALA A 1029 49.46 6.72 -26.47
C ALA A 1029 48.17 6.40 -27.23
N MET A 1030 48.23 6.33 -28.55
CA MET A 1030 47.12 5.85 -29.37
C MET A 1030 47.32 4.37 -29.68
N ILE A 1031 46.35 3.54 -29.29
CA ILE A 1031 46.40 2.09 -29.36
C ILE A 1031 45.37 1.60 -30.39
N ASN A 1032 45.81 0.75 -31.31
CA ASN A 1032 44.91 0.06 -32.22
C ASN A 1032 44.29 -1.16 -31.52
N MET A 1033 42.98 -1.14 -31.35
CA MET A 1033 42.19 -2.14 -30.61
C MET A 1033 42.13 -3.51 -31.29
N GLN A 1034 42.31 -3.59 -32.61
CA GLN A 1034 42.29 -4.87 -33.33
C GLN A 1034 43.63 -5.59 -33.28
N THR A 1035 44.73 -4.84 -33.17
CA THR A 1035 46.10 -5.39 -33.21
C THR A 1035 46.81 -5.35 -31.86
N GLY A 1036 46.29 -4.60 -30.88
CA GLY A 1036 46.88 -4.41 -29.56
C GLY A 1036 48.19 -3.60 -29.56
N LYS A 1037 48.58 -3.02 -30.70
CA LYS A 1037 49.83 -2.26 -30.85
C LYS A 1037 49.60 -0.77 -30.58
N VAL A 1038 50.58 -0.14 -29.94
CA VAL A 1038 50.66 1.32 -29.82
C VAL A 1038 51.09 1.88 -31.19
N ASP A 1039 50.18 2.60 -31.84
CA ASP A 1039 50.41 3.18 -33.17
C ASP A 1039 51.21 4.48 -33.08
N LYS A 1040 51.00 5.29 -32.02
CA LYS A 1040 51.73 6.54 -31.75
C LYS A 1040 51.84 6.82 -30.25
N ILE A 1041 52.99 7.34 -29.83
CA ILE A 1041 53.24 7.86 -28.47
C ILE A 1041 53.60 9.33 -28.59
N PHE A 1042 52.93 10.17 -27.81
CA PHE A 1042 53.20 11.59 -27.66
C PHE A 1042 53.80 11.82 -26.28
N LEU A 1043 55.00 12.40 -26.26
CA LEU A 1043 55.70 12.84 -25.07
C LEU A 1043 55.86 14.35 -25.20
N ASP A 1044 55.21 15.12 -24.33
CA ASP A 1044 55.33 16.58 -24.35
C ASP A 1044 55.42 17.12 -22.93
N LYS A 1045 56.36 18.06 -22.73
CA LYS A 1045 56.66 18.70 -21.44
C LYS A 1045 55.74 19.90 -21.15
N ASP A 1046 54.94 20.33 -22.11
CA ASP A 1046 54.08 21.52 -22.00
C ASP A 1046 52.58 21.22 -21.83
N PHE A 1047 52.20 19.94 -21.68
CA PHE A 1047 50.78 19.54 -21.59
C PHE A 1047 50.05 20.04 -20.32
N ASN A 1048 50.78 20.41 -19.26
CA ASN A 1048 50.20 20.88 -17.99
C ASN A 1048 49.39 22.18 -18.11
N LYS A 1049 49.54 22.94 -19.22
CA LYS A 1049 48.79 24.19 -19.43
C LYS A 1049 47.52 24.02 -20.26
N ILE A 1050 47.29 22.83 -20.81
CA ILE A 1050 46.26 22.60 -21.84
C ILE A 1050 44.91 22.21 -21.22
N TRP A 1051 44.88 21.61 -20.03
CA TRP A 1051 43.67 20.96 -19.52
C TRP A 1051 42.74 21.90 -18.75
N ASN A 1052 42.10 22.79 -19.52
CA ASN A 1052 40.88 23.51 -19.14
C ASN A 1052 39.96 23.71 -20.36
N GLY A 1053 40.00 22.78 -21.33
CA GLY A 1053 39.29 22.95 -22.60
C GLY A 1053 38.66 21.69 -23.17
N TYR A 1054 37.77 21.93 -24.14
CA TYR A 1054 36.75 20.99 -24.62
C TYR A 1054 37.25 20.11 -25.77
N ILE A 1055 36.61 18.96 -25.99
CA ILE A 1055 36.83 18.08 -27.14
C ILE A 1055 35.56 18.01 -27.97
N THR A 1056 35.66 18.20 -29.29
CA THR A 1056 34.53 18.03 -30.22
C THR A 1056 34.97 17.33 -31.51
N LYS A 1057 34.06 16.52 -32.07
CA LYS A 1057 34.27 15.75 -33.30
C LYS A 1057 33.31 16.26 -34.38
N ASN A 1058 33.86 16.63 -35.54
CA ASN A 1058 33.08 16.98 -36.72
C ASN A 1058 33.59 16.20 -37.93
N GLY A 1059 32.78 15.28 -38.44
CA GLY A 1059 33.16 14.36 -39.50
C GLY A 1059 34.42 13.55 -39.13
N ASN A 1060 35.43 13.57 -40.02
CA ASN A 1060 36.69 12.87 -39.79
C ASN A 1060 37.71 13.66 -38.96
N LYS A 1061 37.35 14.79 -38.32
CA LYS A 1061 38.27 15.63 -37.54
C LYS A 1061 37.90 15.68 -36.06
N ILE A 1062 38.91 15.63 -35.19
CA ILE A 1062 38.81 15.79 -33.73
C ILE A 1062 39.51 17.09 -33.36
N TYR A 1063 38.84 17.96 -32.62
CA TYR A 1063 39.38 19.23 -32.17
C TYR A 1063 39.59 19.20 -30.66
N LEU A 1064 40.82 19.46 -30.22
CA LEU A 1064 41.23 19.64 -28.83
C LEU A 1064 41.44 21.13 -28.57
N PHE A 1065 40.61 21.70 -27.70
CA PHE A 1065 40.71 23.10 -27.30
C PHE A 1065 41.49 23.18 -25.99
N GLY A 1066 42.52 24.01 -25.93
CA GLY A 1066 43.30 24.30 -24.73
C GLY A 1066 43.42 25.80 -24.48
N VAL A 1067 43.97 26.17 -23.32
CA VAL A 1067 44.11 27.58 -22.89
C VAL A 1067 44.98 28.40 -23.87
N GLU A 1068 45.97 27.78 -24.50
CA GLU A 1068 46.92 28.43 -25.42
C GLU A 1068 46.62 28.18 -26.92
N GLY A 1069 45.63 27.37 -27.30
CA GLY A 1069 45.35 27.07 -28.71
C GLY A 1069 44.38 25.92 -29.00
N VAL A 1070 44.13 25.65 -30.29
CA VAL A 1070 43.31 24.53 -30.78
C VAL A 1070 44.17 23.59 -31.62
N LYS A 1071 44.22 22.31 -31.23
CA LYS A 1071 44.87 21.23 -31.99
C LYS A 1071 43.79 20.39 -32.69
N THR A 1072 43.96 20.11 -33.97
CA THR A 1072 43.01 19.32 -34.77
C THR A 1072 43.66 18.04 -35.26
N PHE A 1073 42.96 16.92 -35.19
CA PHE A 1073 43.45 15.59 -35.53
C PHE A 1073 42.52 14.89 -36.51
N ASN A 1074 43.06 13.99 -37.32
CA ASN A 1074 42.27 13.10 -38.16
C ASN A 1074 41.75 11.94 -37.31
N SER A 1075 40.44 11.82 -37.18
CA SER A 1075 39.77 10.76 -36.39
C SER A 1075 39.99 9.34 -36.92
N ARG A 1076 40.49 9.16 -38.16
CA ARG A 1076 40.76 7.85 -38.77
C ARG A 1076 42.22 7.45 -38.71
N THR A 1077 43.15 8.40 -38.80
CA THR A 1077 44.60 8.11 -38.84
C THR A 1077 45.34 8.57 -37.59
N GLY A 1078 44.73 9.38 -36.74
CA GLY A 1078 45.34 9.95 -35.54
C GLY A 1078 46.39 11.03 -35.83
N ASP A 1079 46.58 11.42 -37.09
CA ASP A 1079 47.55 12.46 -37.45
C ASP A 1079 47.05 13.84 -37.04
N MET A 1080 47.93 14.66 -36.49
CA MET A 1080 47.64 16.07 -36.23
C MET A 1080 47.52 16.79 -37.58
N LEU A 1081 46.33 17.32 -37.85
CA LEU A 1081 46.01 18.05 -39.08
C LEU A 1081 46.43 19.51 -39.00
N SER A 1082 46.33 20.13 -37.82
CA SER A 1082 46.74 21.53 -37.62
C SER A 1082 46.81 21.90 -36.14
N GLU A 1083 47.66 22.87 -35.81
CA GLU A 1083 47.73 23.52 -34.50
C GLU A 1083 47.62 25.04 -34.69
N LYS A 1084 46.69 25.68 -33.99
CA LYS A 1084 46.55 27.14 -33.96
C LYS A 1084 46.72 27.63 -32.53
N THR A 1085 47.80 28.37 -32.28
CA THR A 1085 48.00 29.12 -31.04
C THR A 1085 47.08 30.33 -31.03
N LEU A 1086 46.41 30.55 -29.89
CA LEU A 1086 45.55 31.70 -29.69
C LEU A 1086 46.23 32.65 -28.70
N SER A 1087 46.50 33.90 -29.10
CA SER A 1087 47.01 34.93 -28.19
C SER A 1087 45.86 35.52 -27.37
N TRP A 1088 45.79 35.23 -26.08
CA TRP A 1088 44.75 35.77 -25.19
C TRP A 1088 45.34 36.60 -24.05
N ASP A 1089 44.62 37.66 -23.68
CA ASP A 1089 44.86 38.45 -22.47
C ASP A 1089 44.17 37.76 -21.28
N ASN A 1090 44.96 37.32 -20.29
CA ASN A 1090 44.63 36.32 -19.25
C ASN A 1090 43.56 36.72 -18.19
N LYS A 1091 42.70 37.72 -18.44
CA LYS A 1091 41.68 38.18 -17.47
C LYS A 1091 40.22 37.98 -17.88
N SER A 1092 39.91 37.36 -19.04
CA SER A 1092 38.52 37.35 -19.53
C SER A 1092 37.96 36.02 -20.03
N PHE A 1093 38.54 34.88 -19.65
CA PHE A 1093 38.05 33.57 -20.10
C PHE A 1093 36.73 33.15 -19.42
N CYS A 1094 36.43 33.65 -18.23
CA CYS A 1094 35.32 33.12 -17.43
C CYS A 1094 33.90 33.60 -17.84
N ASN A 1095 33.69 34.32 -18.95
CA ASN A 1095 32.36 34.91 -19.23
C ASN A 1095 31.96 35.11 -20.71
N LYS A 1096 32.54 34.39 -21.70
CA LYS A 1096 32.23 34.63 -23.13
C LYS A 1096 32.12 33.33 -23.95
N ALA A 1097 30.99 33.15 -24.65
CA ALA A 1097 30.78 32.05 -25.60
C ALA A 1097 31.32 32.38 -27.01
N TYR A 1098 31.99 31.41 -27.63
CA TYR A 1098 32.54 31.49 -28.99
C TYR A 1098 31.97 30.35 -29.84
N CYS A 1099 31.72 30.61 -31.12
CA CYS A 1099 31.23 29.61 -32.07
C CYS A 1099 32.20 29.51 -33.26
N MET A 1100 32.46 28.28 -33.69
CA MET A 1100 33.28 27.99 -34.87
C MET A 1100 32.37 27.94 -36.10
N THR A 1101 32.68 28.76 -37.11
CA THR A 1101 31.91 28.80 -38.36
C THR A 1101 32.29 27.63 -39.27
N THR A 1102 31.48 27.38 -40.30
CA THR A 1102 31.71 26.34 -41.32
C THR A 1102 33.03 26.49 -42.10
N ASN A 1103 33.72 27.62 -41.96
CA ASN A 1103 35.02 27.91 -42.57
C ASN A 1103 36.20 27.84 -41.57
N ASP A 1104 36.04 27.19 -40.41
CA ASP A 1104 37.09 27.06 -39.37
C ASP A 1104 37.60 28.42 -38.81
N GLU A 1105 36.77 29.47 -38.86
CA GLU A 1105 37.00 30.76 -38.20
C GLU A 1105 36.20 30.88 -36.89
N MET A 1106 36.86 31.30 -35.81
CA MET A 1106 36.28 31.54 -34.49
C MET A 1106 35.65 32.94 -34.41
N LYS A 1107 34.33 33.03 -34.14
CA LYS A 1107 33.65 34.31 -33.90
C LYS A 1107 33.06 34.40 -32.50
N ARG A 1108 33.16 35.59 -31.91
CA ARG A 1108 32.59 35.95 -30.60
C ARG A 1108 31.09 36.17 -30.73
N VAL A 1109 30.28 35.52 -29.89
CA VAL A 1109 28.81 35.68 -29.89
C VAL A 1109 28.41 36.58 -28.72
N SER A 1110 27.64 37.65 -28.98
CA SER A 1110 27.08 38.51 -27.93
C SER A 1110 25.69 38.03 -27.52
N SER A 1111 25.41 38.04 -26.22
CA SER A 1111 24.29 37.36 -25.56
C SER A 1111 22.87 37.88 -25.86
N ARG A 1112 22.64 38.66 -26.92
CA ARG A 1112 21.29 39.20 -27.20
C ARG A 1112 20.77 39.19 -28.65
N LYS A 1113 21.53 38.75 -29.66
CA LYS A 1113 20.99 38.57 -31.03
C LYS A 1113 21.72 37.45 -31.78
N VAL A 1114 21.15 36.25 -31.78
CA VAL A 1114 21.56 35.19 -32.71
C VAL A 1114 20.79 35.42 -34.00
N TYR A 1115 21.47 35.91 -35.05
CA TYR A 1115 20.89 35.91 -36.40
C TYR A 1115 20.92 34.48 -36.96
N ILE A 1116 19.77 34.10 -37.50
CA ILE A 1116 19.46 32.82 -38.13
C ILE A 1116 20.41 32.58 -39.31
N LEU A 1117 21.20 31.52 -39.25
CA LEU A 1117 21.84 30.87 -40.40
C LEU A 1117 21.12 29.53 -40.62
N ASN A 1118 20.64 29.32 -41.84
CA ASN A 1118 19.76 28.22 -42.24
C ASN A 1118 20.46 26.85 -42.21
N ASP A 1119 20.62 26.25 -41.04
CA ASP A 1119 21.03 24.85 -40.90
C ASP A 1119 20.26 24.15 -39.76
N PRO A 1120 19.44 23.09 -40.03
CA PRO A 1120 18.53 22.49 -39.05
C PRO A 1120 19.19 21.88 -37.81
N TRP A 1121 20.47 21.49 -37.90
CA TRP A 1121 21.20 20.86 -36.79
C TRP A 1121 21.62 21.86 -35.70
N PHE A 1122 21.84 23.13 -36.05
CA PHE A 1122 22.26 24.16 -35.10
C PHE A 1122 21.13 24.65 -34.19
N TYR A 1123 19.87 24.52 -34.64
CA TYR A 1123 18.68 24.87 -33.86
C TYR A 1123 18.48 23.96 -32.63
N LEU A 1124 18.84 22.67 -32.76
CA LEU A 1124 18.73 21.71 -31.66
C LEU A 1124 19.82 21.95 -30.60
N LEU A 1125 21.05 22.22 -31.04
CA LEU A 1125 22.17 22.49 -30.13
C LEU A 1125 21.99 23.80 -29.35
N SER A 1126 21.47 24.86 -29.98
CA SER A 1126 21.23 26.16 -29.33
C SER A 1126 20.18 26.07 -28.23
N LYS A 1127 19.09 25.32 -28.42
CA LYS A 1127 18.09 25.08 -27.36
C LYS A 1127 18.65 24.23 -26.23
N THR A 1128 19.48 23.24 -26.57
CA THR A 1128 20.17 22.41 -25.58
C THR A 1128 21.16 23.24 -24.75
N PHE A 1129 21.83 24.22 -25.38
CA PHE A 1129 22.76 25.15 -24.73
C PHE A 1129 22.05 26.18 -23.82
N GLU A 1130 20.88 26.69 -24.22
CA GLU A 1130 20.06 27.60 -23.40
C GLU A 1130 19.49 26.89 -22.16
N ILE A 1131 19.17 25.60 -22.28
CA ILE A 1131 18.74 24.72 -21.18
C ILE A 1131 19.92 24.35 -20.27
N LEU A 1132 21.11 24.11 -20.81
CA LEU A 1132 22.31 23.78 -20.02
C LEU A 1132 22.86 24.99 -19.25
N CYS A 1133 22.86 26.20 -19.82
CA CYS A 1133 23.37 27.40 -19.13
C CYS A 1133 22.44 27.90 -18.01
N THR A 1134 21.14 27.60 -18.06
CA THR A 1134 20.20 27.90 -16.97
C THR A 1134 20.34 26.91 -15.80
N TRP A 1135 21.00 25.77 -16.01
CA TRP A 1135 21.19 24.72 -14.99
C TRP A 1135 22.53 24.79 -14.25
N TRP A 1136 23.45 25.67 -14.66
CA TRP A 1136 24.86 25.63 -14.22
C TRP A 1136 25.37 26.80 -13.35
N TRP A 1137 24.56 27.81 -13.00
CA TRP A 1137 25.03 28.91 -12.12
C TRP A 1137 24.06 29.25 -10.98
N PRO A 1138 24.51 29.32 -9.71
CA PRO A 1138 23.79 30.02 -8.66
C PRO A 1138 23.97 31.54 -8.88
N MET A 1139 22.88 32.28 -9.11
CA MET A 1139 22.92 33.74 -9.00
C MET A 1139 23.05 34.12 -7.53
N ASN A 1140 24.27 34.47 -7.10
CA ASN A 1140 24.46 35.39 -5.99
C ASN A 1140 24.05 36.80 -6.46
N GLY A 1141 23.23 37.46 -5.64
CA GLY A 1141 22.46 38.62 -6.04
C GLY A 1141 23.25 39.86 -6.43
N ALA A 1142 22.70 40.58 -7.42
CA ALA A 1142 22.56 42.03 -7.43
C ALA A 1142 21.47 42.41 -8.46
N LEU A 1143 20.39 43.02 -7.94
CA LEU A 1143 19.18 43.58 -8.60
C LEU A 1143 18.11 42.61 -9.10
#